data_AF-A0A1R3GF21-F1
#
_entry.id   AF-A0A1R3GF21-F1
#
_cell.length_a   1.000
_cell.length_b   1.000
_cell.length_c   1.000
_cell.angle_alpha   90.00
_cell.angle_beta   90.00
_cell.angle_gamma   90.00
#
_symmetry.space_group_name_H-M   'P 1'
#
loop_
_entity.id
_entity.type
_entity.pdbx_description
1 polymer ?
#
loop_
_entity_poly.entity_id
_entity_poly.type
_entity_poly.pdbx_seq_one_letter_code
_entity_poly.pdbx_strand_id
1 'polypeptide(L)'
;MVGASSFQPRIISSFVGDRLVQSKQPLSQLFGYHPGCKHVSMQLPRRLSGLTNLLFNRRSDLEEVPNSQRKRLRPGKISPRRPVPNHIQRPPYVKTRMAPGIASGPEVHDLKGIECMRASGRLAAQVLNYAGTLVKPGITTDEIDQAVHQMIIDNGAYPSPLGYGGFPKSVCTSVNECICHGIPDSRPLEDGDIINIDVTVYLNGYHGDTSATFFCGDVDEEARNLVKVTKECLDKAISICRPGVEFKKIGKTIHDHADKFRYGVVRQFVGHGIGRVFHADPVVLHFRNNDGGRMVLNQTFTIEPMLTIGSINSVMWDDNWTVVTKDGSLLGVLPSSYGQRITVLSIDGGGIRGIIPATILSYLELKLQELDGENARIADYFDVIAGTSTGGLITAMLTTPDENGRPLYMGKDIAPFYLKHCPNIFPRSNYRRMIMKIITLIRPKYNGKYLRKIICKVLGNRRLHETLTRVVIPTFDIKLLQPTVFSTFEAKIDTSKDALLSDICISTSSAPTYFPAYRFKTKDSEGNDREFHLVDGGIAANNPALLALKPTGTAFPGDQEGSLGRALNYENYLIISLGTGTSKMEKKYNAKMAAKWGILGWLYREGSSPLVDAFTSAGADMVDLHMSLIFRSINCEQNYLRIQDDRLSGDASSTDKATQKNMKNLVEIGERLLQKPVSRMNLDSGIFEPFEKEGTNQEALSRFAKLLSEERKLRWAEIEKQLGNN
;
A
#
# COMPACT_ATOMS: atom_id res chain seq x y z
N MET A 1 -13.82 60.46 -22.96
CA MET A 1 -12.40 60.37 -22.55
C MET A 1 -11.90 59.01 -23.03
N VAL A 2 -11.40 58.92 -24.27
CA VAL A 2 -9.96 59.02 -24.64
C VAL A 2 -9.12 58.04 -23.80
N GLY A 3 -8.43 57.03 -24.36
CA GLY A 3 -8.12 56.77 -25.75
C GLY A 3 -7.55 55.37 -25.97
N ALA A 4 -7.59 54.98 -27.24
CA ALA A 4 -7.02 53.77 -27.83
C ALA A 4 -5.50 53.89 -28.02
N SER A 5 -4.83 52.74 -28.20
CA SER A 5 -4.00 52.52 -29.40
C SER A 5 -3.40 51.11 -29.43
N SER A 6 -3.77 50.39 -30.49
CA SER A 6 -3.03 49.30 -31.13
C SER A 6 -1.64 49.74 -31.61
N PHE A 7 -0.71 48.79 -31.76
CA PHE A 7 0.10 48.47 -32.98
C PHE A 7 1.40 47.71 -32.63
N GLN A 8 1.60 46.55 -33.28
CA GLN A 8 2.90 45.93 -33.61
C GLN A 8 3.80 46.94 -34.40
N PRO A 9 5.15 46.81 -34.59
CA PRO A 9 5.83 45.56 -35.02
C PRO A 9 7.38 45.44 -34.80
N ARG A 10 7.96 44.40 -35.44
CA ARG A 10 9.30 44.30 -36.07
C ARG A 10 10.54 43.79 -35.31
N ILE A 11 11.11 42.78 -35.98
CA ILE A 11 12.43 42.17 -35.94
C ILE A 11 13.54 43.18 -36.29
N ILE A 12 14.68 43.13 -35.60
CA ILE A 12 16.02 43.49 -36.11
C ILE A 12 17.04 42.48 -35.56
N SER A 13 17.88 41.94 -36.45
CA SER A 13 18.99 41.02 -36.21
C SER A 13 20.27 41.77 -35.83
N SER A 14 21.25 41.05 -35.26
CA SER A 14 22.63 41.55 -35.27
C SER A 14 23.69 40.43 -35.19
N PHE A 15 24.42 40.30 -36.30
CA PHE A 15 25.83 39.94 -36.48
C PHE A 15 26.37 38.50 -36.60
N VAL A 16 27.23 38.43 -37.62
CA VAL A 16 27.92 37.36 -38.32
C VAL A 16 29.30 37.12 -37.70
N GLY A 17 29.80 35.89 -37.80
CA GLY A 17 31.22 35.56 -37.64
C GLY A 17 31.56 34.18 -38.22
N ASP A 18 32.01 34.16 -39.48
CA ASP A 18 32.60 33.00 -40.17
C ASP A 18 34.04 32.72 -39.70
N ARG A 19 34.40 31.44 -39.47
CA ARG A 19 35.42 30.68 -40.25
C ARG A 19 35.83 29.34 -39.60
N LEU A 20 35.58 28.28 -40.38
CA LEU A 20 36.20 26.94 -40.52
C LEU A 20 37.53 26.61 -39.80
N VAL A 21 37.56 25.43 -39.13
CA VAL A 21 38.55 24.33 -39.31
C VAL A 21 37.90 22.96 -38.96
N GLN A 22 38.12 21.95 -39.81
CA GLN A 22 37.69 20.53 -39.74
C GLN A 22 38.37 19.78 -38.57
N SER A 23 37.84 18.71 -37.93
CA SER A 23 37.63 17.38 -38.52
C SER A 23 37.01 16.36 -37.54
N LYS A 24 36.22 15.42 -38.11
CA LYS A 24 36.01 13.97 -37.82
C LYS A 24 35.09 13.53 -36.65
N GLN A 25 33.98 12.89 -37.04
CA GLN A 25 32.83 12.38 -36.27
C GLN A 25 33.16 11.21 -35.31
N PRO A 26 32.22 10.81 -34.41
CA PRO A 26 31.38 9.66 -34.77
C PRO A 26 29.90 9.70 -34.29
N LEU A 27 29.02 9.25 -35.21
CA LEU A 27 27.75 8.51 -35.04
C LEU A 27 26.96 8.62 -33.72
N SER A 28 25.94 9.48 -33.72
CA SER A 28 24.89 9.57 -32.69
C SER A 28 23.50 9.73 -33.33
N GLN A 29 22.97 8.69 -33.96
CA GLN A 29 21.58 8.70 -34.45
C GLN A 29 21.01 7.28 -34.39
N LEU A 30 20.23 7.01 -33.34
CA LEU A 30 19.12 6.06 -33.43
C LEU A 30 17.97 6.39 -32.48
N PHE A 31 18.20 7.07 -31.34
CA PHE A 31 17.13 7.78 -30.62
C PHE A 31 17.71 9.00 -29.89
N GLY A 32 17.40 10.20 -30.39
CA GLY A 32 17.81 11.46 -29.78
C GLY A 32 16.81 12.55 -30.13
N TYR A 33 16.14 13.08 -29.12
CA TYR A 33 15.34 14.29 -29.25
C TYR A 33 16.28 15.51 -29.31
N HIS A 34 16.25 16.25 -30.41
CA HIS A 34 16.86 17.58 -30.51
C HIS A 34 15.79 18.65 -30.27
N PRO A 35 15.96 19.55 -29.30
CA PRO A 35 14.99 20.61 -29.06
C PRO A 35 14.99 21.59 -30.26
N GLY A 36 13.94 21.57 -31.09
CA GLY A 36 13.71 22.64 -32.08
C GLY A 36 13.09 22.30 -33.45
N CYS A 37 12.77 21.05 -33.80
CA CYS A 37 12.19 20.75 -35.12
C CYS A 37 10.82 20.07 -35.05
N LYS A 38 9.85 20.57 -35.86
CA LYS A 38 8.43 20.26 -35.76
C LYS A 38 7.93 19.04 -36.56
N HIS A 39 8.76 18.31 -37.31
CA HIS A 39 8.31 17.13 -38.07
C HIS A 39 9.31 15.97 -37.96
N VAL A 40 8.80 14.77 -37.65
CA VAL A 40 9.52 13.49 -37.66
C VAL A 40 9.34 12.85 -39.03
N SER A 41 10.44 12.49 -39.70
CA SER A 41 10.39 11.71 -40.96
C SER A 41 11.17 10.40 -40.81
N MET A 42 10.68 9.37 -41.47
CA MET A 42 11.14 7.99 -41.38
C MET A 42 11.77 7.58 -42.72
N GLN A 43 12.97 6.98 -42.70
CA GLN A 43 13.55 6.37 -43.89
C GLN A 43 13.74 4.85 -43.76
N LEU A 44 13.32 4.16 -44.82
CA LEU A 44 13.27 2.73 -45.07
C LEU A 44 14.66 2.09 -45.32
N PRO A 45 14.78 0.75 -45.22
CA PRO A 45 16.05 0.05 -45.18
C PRO A 45 16.67 -0.09 -46.58
N ARG A 46 18.00 0.02 -46.67
CA ARG A 46 18.76 -0.46 -47.84
C ARG A 46 19.74 -1.56 -47.44
N ARG A 47 19.61 -2.66 -48.21
CA ARG A 47 20.46 -3.84 -48.30
C ARG A 47 21.90 -3.51 -48.74
N LEU A 48 22.76 -4.52 -48.52
CA LEU A 48 24.08 -4.82 -49.09
C LEU A 48 25.31 -4.25 -48.35
N SER A 49 26.02 -5.14 -47.63
CA SER A 49 27.45 -5.40 -47.89
C SER A 49 27.93 -6.64 -47.11
N GLY A 50 27.72 -7.83 -47.69
CA GLY A 50 28.15 -9.12 -47.14
C GLY A 50 29.64 -9.46 -47.30
N LEU A 51 30.56 -8.48 -47.22
CA LEU A 51 32.01 -8.74 -47.36
C LEU A 51 32.88 -8.10 -46.27
N THR A 52 32.38 -7.15 -45.49
CA THR A 52 33.16 -6.50 -44.42
C THR A 52 33.20 -7.32 -43.13
N ASN A 53 32.20 -8.17 -42.87
CA ASN A 53 32.16 -9.05 -41.70
C ASN A 53 33.15 -10.24 -41.76
N LEU A 54 33.79 -10.50 -42.91
CA LEU A 54 34.73 -11.62 -43.05
C LEU A 54 36.19 -11.24 -42.74
N LEU A 55 36.53 -9.96 -42.67
CA LEU A 55 37.94 -9.50 -42.59
C LEU A 55 38.35 -8.90 -41.24
N PHE A 56 37.41 -8.64 -40.33
CA PHE A 56 37.70 -8.03 -39.02
C PHE A 56 37.59 -8.98 -37.81
N ASN A 57 37.44 -10.29 -38.04
CA ASN A 57 37.61 -11.28 -36.98
C ASN A 57 39.10 -11.57 -36.74
N ARG A 58 39.79 -10.62 -36.12
CA ARG A 58 41.05 -10.89 -35.42
C ARG A 58 40.80 -10.75 -33.92
N ARG A 59 40.98 -11.88 -33.24
CA ARG A 59 41.04 -12.03 -31.78
C ARG A 59 41.61 -10.76 -31.12
N SER A 60 40.76 -10.03 -30.43
CA SER A 60 41.14 -9.14 -29.36
C SER A 60 40.17 -9.43 -28.23
N ASP A 61 40.67 -10.12 -27.22
CA ASP A 61 40.04 -10.24 -25.92
C ASP A 61 39.69 -8.82 -25.44
N LEU A 62 38.41 -8.47 -25.48
CA LEU A 62 37.90 -7.20 -24.98
C LEU A 62 37.66 -7.36 -23.49
N GLU A 63 38.74 -7.06 -22.75
CA GLU A 63 38.81 -6.60 -21.36
C GLU A 63 37.61 -6.95 -20.48
N GLU A 64 37.80 -8.02 -19.70
CA GLU A 64 37.05 -8.30 -18.49
C GLU A 64 37.08 -7.08 -17.56
N VAL A 65 35.90 -6.56 -17.21
CA VAL A 65 35.77 -5.57 -16.14
C VAL A 65 36.21 -6.28 -14.84
N PRO A 66 37.20 -5.77 -14.11
CA PRO A 66 37.76 -6.44 -12.94
C PRO A 66 36.83 -6.28 -11.73
N ASN A 67 35.66 -6.92 -11.77
CA ASN A 67 34.88 -7.38 -10.60
C ASN A 67 33.53 -8.06 -10.93
N SER A 68 33.13 -8.22 -12.20
CA SER A 68 31.84 -8.84 -12.53
C SER A 68 31.99 -10.33 -12.78
N GLN A 69 31.49 -11.18 -11.86
CA GLN A 69 31.40 -12.63 -12.06
C GLN A 69 30.37 -13.04 -13.15
N ARG A 70 29.59 -12.10 -13.70
CA ARG A 70 28.52 -12.36 -14.68
C ARG A 70 29.02 -12.29 -16.13
N LYS A 71 28.63 -13.28 -16.94
CA LYS A 71 28.85 -13.30 -18.40
C LYS A 71 27.87 -12.35 -19.10
N ARG A 72 28.36 -11.61 -20.10
CA ARG A 72 27.51 -10.74 -20.93
C ARG A 72 26.46 -11.54 -21.71
N LEU A 73 25.28 -10.95 -21.84
CA LEU A 73 24.16 -11.46 -22.62
C LEU A 73 24.52 -11.63 -24.09
N ARG A 74 23.94 -12.67 -24.68
CA ARG A 74 24.03 -12.96 -26.11
C ARG A 74 22.63 -13.31 -26.64
N PRO A 75 22.31 -12.96 -27.89
CA PRO A 75 21.05 -13.35 -28.50
C PRO A 75 20.91 -14.88 -28.58
N GLY A 76 19.75 -15.39 -28.16
CA GLY A 76 19.31 -16.75 -28.37
C GLY A 76 18.59 -16.94 -29.72
N LYS A 77 18.00 -18.13 -29.91
CA LYS A 77 17.18 -18.42 -31.10
C LYS A 77 15.76 -17.90 -30.90
N ILE A 78 15.26 -17.11 -31.85
CA ILE A 78 13.89 -16.58 -31.83
C ILE A 78 12.95 -17.59 -32.49
N SER A 79 11.91 -18.04 -31.79
CA SER A 79 10.89 -18.92 -32.36
C SER A 79 9.92 -18.16 -33.30
N PRO A 80 9.19 -18.83 -34.21
CA PRO A 80 8.25 -18.17 -35.12
C PRO A 80 7.18 -17.33 -34.40
N ARG A 81 6.66 -16.32 -35.11
CA ARG A 81 5.57 -15.46 -34.63
C ARG A 81 4.33 -16.29 -34.29
N ARG A 82 3.74 -16.04 -33.12
CA ARG A 82 2.53 -16.75 -32.65
C ARG A 82 1.26 -16.20 -33.31
N PRO A 83 0.30 -17.07 -33.69
CA PRO A 83 -0.90 -16.66 -34.41
C PRO A 83 -1.91 -15.99 -33.48
N VAL A 84 -2.60 -14.97 -33.98
CA VAL A 84 -3.71 -14.30 -33.27
C VAL A 84 -5.02 -14.66 -33.98
N PRO A 85 -6.03 -15.22 -33.27
CA PRO A 85 -7.35 -15.50 -33.83
C PRO A 85 -8.00 -14.30 -34.54
N ASN A 86 -8.75 -14.57 -35.61
CA ASN A 86 -9.31 -13.51 -36.46
C ASN A 86 -10.38 -12.64 -35.79
N HIS A 87 -11.06 -13.17 -34.76
CA HIS A 87 -12.10 -12.45 -34.02
C HIS A 87 -11.52 -11.40 -33.05
N ILE A 88 -10.23 -11.48 -32.70
CA ILE A 88 -9.59 -10.50 -31.82
C ILE A 88 -9.33 -9.21 -32.58
N GLN A 89 -9.77 -8.10 -31.99
CA GLN A 89 -9.55 -6.77 -32.55
C GLN A 89 -8.06 -6.46 -32.62
N ARG A 90 -7.56 -6.12 -33.82
CA ARG A 90 -6.15 -5.78 -34.04
C ARG A 90 -5.97 -4.26 -34.06
N PRO A 91 -4.89 -3.73 -33.48
CA PRO A 91 -4.60 -2.31 -33.55
C PRO A 91 -4.20 -1.89 -34.98
N PRO A 92 -4.37 -0.59 -35.34
CA PRO A 92 -4.24 -0.13 -36.72
C PRO A 92 -2.87 -0.40 -37.38
N TYR A 93 -1.79 -0.40 -36.59
CA TYR A 93 -0.42 -0.57 -37.08
C TYR A 93 -0.09 -1.99 -37.53
N VAL A 94 -0.89 -3.01 -37.18
CA VAL A 94 -0.61 -4.41 -37.58
C VAL A 94 -0.65 -4.58 -39.10
N LYS A 95 -1.33 -3.68 -39.81
CA LYS A 95 -1.41 -3.66 -41.28
C LYS A 95 -0.22 -2.93 -41.93
N THR A 96 0.62 -2.25 -41.15
CA THR A 96 1.72 -1.41 -41.65
C THR A 96 3.07 -1.99 -41.24
N ARG A 97 4.06 -1.98 -42.14
CA ARG A 97 5.43 -2.44 -41.84
C ARG A 97 6.31 -1.38 -41.17
N MET A 98 5.78 -0.19 -40.97
CA MET A 98 6.49 0.94 -40.38
C MET A 98 6.06 1.11 -38.93
N ALA A 99 7.03 1.38 -38.04
CA ALA A 99 6.73 1.74 -36.67
C ALA A 99 5.96 3.08 -36.66
N PRO A 100 4.78 3.15 -36.03
CA PRO A 100 4.15 4.42 -35.75
C PRO A 100 5.11 5.28 -34.92
N GLY A 101 5.37 6.52 -35.35
CA GLY A 101 6.01 7.50 -34.47
C GLY A 101 5.08 7.85 -33.30
N ILE A 102 5.57 8.69 -32.37
CA ILE A 102 4.72 9.23 -31.31
C ILE A 102 3.62 10.08 -31.96
N ALA A 103 2.36 9.69 -31.75
CA ALA A 103 1.23 10.43 -32.28
C ALA A 103 1.11 11.80 -31.59
N SER A 104 0.79 12.83 -32.39
CA SER A 104 0.65 14.17 -31.86
C SER A 104 -0.65 14.33 -31.07
N GLY A 105 -0.55 15.01 -29.93
CA GLY A 105 -1.69 15.34 -29.08
C GLY A 105 -1.90 14.36 -27.92
N PRO A 106 -2.38 14.84 -26.76
CA PRO A 106 -2.53 14.03 -25.58
C PRO A 106 -3.72 13.07 -25.67
N GLU A 107 -3.55 11.85 -25.16
CA GLU A 107 -4.64 10.89 -24.95
C GLU A 107 -5.48 11.32 -23.73
N VAL A 108 -6.48 12.17 -23.99
CA VAL A 108 -7.45 12.65 -23.01
C VAL A 108 -8.81 12.03 -23.28
N HIS A 109 -9.38 11.39 -22.26
CA HIS A 109 -10.54 10.52 -22.45
C HIS A 109 -11.83 11.07 -21.82
N ASP A 110 -12.96 10.69 -22.42
CA ASP A 110 -14.26 10.75 -21.77
C ASP A 110 -14.44 9.57 -20.79
N LEU A 111 -15.58 9.50 -20.10
CA LEU A 111 -15.83 8.45 -19.10
C LEU A 111 -15.71 7.03 -19.69
N LYS A 112 -16.22 6.83 -20.92
CA LYS A 112 -16.14 5.54 -21.61
C LYS A 112 -14.71 5.17 -21.96
N GLY A 113 -13.92 6.13 -22.45
CA GLY A 113 -12.50 5.92 -22.73
C GLY A 113 -11.71 5.58 -21.46
N ILE A 114 -12.00 6.23 -20.34
CA ILE A 114 -11.40 5.90 -19.04
C ILE A 114 -11.77 4.48 -18.59
N GLU A 115 -13.00 4.03 -18.78
CA GLU A 115 -13.39 2.64 -18.48
C GLU A 115 -12.63 1.63 -19.34
N CYS A 116 -12.46 1.92 -20.64
CA CYS A 116 -11.68 1.06 -21.53
C CYS A 116 -10.21 1.04 -21.13
N MET A 117 -9.61 2.19 -20.80
CA MET A 117 -8.25 2.28 -20.27
C MET A 117 -8.07 1.49 -18.97
N ARG A 118 -9.05 1.55 -18.05
CA ARG A 118 -9.03 0.74 -16.82
C ARG A 118 -9.10 -0.75 -17.12
N ALA A 119 -9.91 -1.17 -18.11
CA ALA A 119 -9.99 -2.58 -18.51
C ALA A 119 -8.67 -3.07 -19.13
N SER A 120 -8.10 -2.32 -20.08
CA SER A 120 -6.82 -2.67 -20.72
C SER A 120 -5.67 -2.68 -19.71
N GLY A 121 -5.57 -1.65 -18.85
CA GLY A 121 -4.55 -1.60 -17.81
C GLY A 121 -4.69 -2.71 -16.76
N ARG A 122 -5.93 -3.09 -16.40
CA ARG A 122 -6.19 -4.21 -15.49
C ARG A 122 -5.73 -5.54 -16.09
N LEU A 123 -6.03 -5.78 -17.37
CA LEU A 123 -5.60 -7.00 -18.05
C LEU A 123 -4.07 -7.04 -18.16
N ALA A 124 -3.42 -5.94 -18.55
CA ALA A 124 -1.95 -5.87 -18.60
C ALA A 124 -1.31 -6.21 -17.26
N ALA A 125 -1.85 -5.66 -16.15
CA ALA A 125 -1.37 -5.97 -14.81
C ALA A 125 -1.59 -7.44 -14.40
N GLN A 126 -2.73 -8.04 -14.76
CA GLN A 126 -2.99 -9.46 -14.50
C GLN A 126 -2.03 -10.37 -15.27
N VAL A 127 -1.76 -10.05 -16.53
CA VAL A 127 -0.82 -10.78 -17.38
C VAL A 127 0.61 -10.64 -16.86
N LEU A 128 1.01 -9.44 -16.44
CA LEU A 128 2.33 -9.20 -15.82
C LEU A 128 2.52 -10.01 -14.54
N ASN A 129 1.51 -10.03 -13.65
CA ASN A 129 1.55 -10.83 -12.43
C ASN A 129 1.69 -12.32 -12.74
N TYR A 130 0.94 -12.82 -13.72
CA TYR A 130 1.05 -14.21 -14.16
C TYR A 130 2.44 -14.51 -14.73
N ALA A 131 2.96 -13.65 -15.62
CA ALA A 131 4.30 -13.79 -16.20
C ALA A 131 5.39 -13.86 -15.12
N GLY A 132 5.28 -13.03 -14.08
CA GLY A 132 6.18 -13.06 -12.92
C GLY A 132 6.23 -14.40 -12.20
N THR A 133 5.11 -15.13 -12.12
CA THR A 133 5.07 -16.47 -11.48
C THR A 133 5.86 -17.54 -12.25
N LEU A 134 6.16 -17.28 -13.53
CA LEU A 134 6.89 -18.20 -14.39
C LEU A 134 8.41 -18.05 -14.23
N VAL A 135 8.88 -16.92 -13.69
CA VAL A 135 10.31 -16.59 -13.58
C VAL A 135 10.99 -17.53 -12.60
N LYS A 136 11.84 -18.41 -13.13
CA LYS A 136 12.66 -19.36 -12.38
C LYS A 136 13.88 -19.80 -13.20
N PRO A 137 14.98 -20.25 -12.57
CA PRO A 137 16.12 -20.77 -13.31
C PRO A 137 15.72 -21.88 -14.29
N GLY A 138 16.25 -21.82 -15.51
CA GLY A 138 16.03 -22.77 -16.58
C GLY A 138 14.85 -22.47 -17.51
N ILE A 139 13.87 -21.62 -17.12
CA ILE A 139 12.81 -21.22 -18.05
C ILE A 139 13.36 -20.28 -19.12
N THR A 140 12.93 -20.42 -20.36
CA THR A 140 13.33 -19.50 -21.44
C THR A 140 12.42 -18.27 -21.50
N THR A 141 12.95 -17.15 -22.01
CA THR A 141 12.12 -15.97 -22.25
C THR A 141 11.05 -16.23 -23.32
N ASP A 142 11.31 -17.11 -24.30
CA ASP A 142 10.31 -17.54 -25.29
C ASP A 142 9.13 -18.35 -24.70
N GLU A 143 9.37 -19.13 -23.64
CA GLU A 143 8.31 -19.82 -22.88
C GLU A 143 7.45 -18.82 -22.10
N ILE A 144 8.07 -17.78 -21.53
CA ILE A 144 7.34 -16.67 -20.90
C ILE A 144 6.48 -15.94 -21.94
N ASP A 145 7.04 -15.60 -23.11
CA ASP A 145 6.27 -15.02 -24.23
C ASP A 145 5.10 -15.90 -24.66
N GLN A 146 5.29 -17.22 -24.72
CA GLN A 146 4.21 -18.15 -25.07
C GLN A 146 3.05 -18.08 -24.07
N ALA A 147 3.36 -18.12 -22.78
CA ALA A 147 2.35 -18.08 -21.73
C ALA A 147 1.64 -16.71 -21.67
N VAL A 148 2.39 -15.62 -21.81
CA VAL A 148 1.85 -14.26 -21.90
C VAL A 148 0.96 -14.10 -23.13
N HIS A 149 1.42 -14.55 -24.30
CA HIS A 149 0.64 -14.54 -25.52
C HIS A 149 -0.68 -15.26 -25.33
N GLN A 150 -0.65 -16.49 -24.81
CA GLN A 150 -1.85 -17.29 -24.63
C GLN A 150 -2.85 -16.62 -23.68
N MET A 151 -2.39 -16.10 -22.53
CA MET A 151 -3.27 -15.43 -21.58
C MET A 151 -3.92 -14.16 -22.18
N ILE A 152 -3.19 -13.39 -22.98
CA ILE A 152 -3.73 -12.20 -23.66
C ILE A 152 -4.82 -12.61 -24.66
N ILE A 153 -4.57 -13.67 -25.44
CA ILE A 153 -5.52 -14.20 -26.43
C ILE A 153 -6.78 -14.77 -25.75
N ASP A 154 -6.62 -15.52 -24.66
CA ASP A 154 -7.73 -16.12 -23.90
C ASP A 154 -8.65 -15.05 -23.28
N ASN A 155 -8.10 -13.85 -23.01
CA ASN A 155 -8.87 -12.69 -22.54
C ASN A 155 -9.39 -11.80 -23.67
N GLY A 156 -9.34 -12.27 -24.93
CA GLY A 156 -9.90 -11.57 -26.09
C GLY A 156 -9.14 -10.29 -26.48
N ALA A 157 -7.90 -10.14 -26.02
CA ALA A 157 -7.06 -8.98 -26.30
C ALA A 157 -5.95 -9.29 -27.31
N TYR A 158 -5.37 -8.24 -27.89
CA TYR A 158 -4.21 -8.36 -28.78
C TYR A 158 -2.92 -7.96 -28.06
N PRO A 159 -1.83 -8.72 -28.14
CA PRO A 159 -0.55 -8.32 -27.56
C PRO A 159 0.06 -7.17 -28.36
N SER A 160 0.11 -5.97 -27.78
CA SER A 160 0.46 -4.73 -28.49
C SER A 160 1.82 -4.79 -29.21
N PRO A 161 2.91 -5.36 -28.66
CA PRO A 161 4.21 -5.37 -29.32
C PRO A 161 4.19 -6.19 -30.61
N LEU A 162 3.28 -7.16 -30.72
CA LEU A 162 3.28 -8.13 -31.80
C LEU A 162 3.06 -7.46 -33.16
N GLY A 163 4.12 -7.39 -33.98
CA GLY A 163 4.13 -6.72 -35.27
C GLY A 163 4.26 -5.19 -35.22
N TYR A 164 4.38 -4.59 -34.04
CA TYR A 164 4.62 -3.16 -33.88
C TYR A 164 6.01 -2.80 -34.43
N GLY A 165 6.09 -2.05 -35.52
CA GLY A 165 7.37 -1.75 -36.18
C GLY A 165 8.14 -2.97 -36.67
N GLY A 166 7.49 -4.15 -36.75
CA GLY A 166 8.15 -5.43 -37.05
C GLY A 166 8.63 -6.21 -35.83
N PHE A 167 8.34 -5.79 -34.59
CA PHE A 167 8.69 -6.56 -33.38
C PHE A 167 8.04 -7.96 -33.42
N PRO A 168 8.80 -9.04 -33.18
CA PRO A 168 8.35 -10.40 -33.52
C PRO A 168 7.55 -11.10 -32.42
N LYS A 169 7.51 -10.55 -31.20
CA LYS A 169 6.99 -11.21 -29.99
C LYS A 169 5.86 -10.41 -29.33
N SER A 170 5.27 -10.98 -28.29
CA SER A 170 4.05 -10.50 -27.63
C SER A 170 4.32 -9.68 -26.37
N VAL A 171 5.55 -9.76 -25.88
CA VAL A 171 6.05 -9.16 -24.63
C VAL A 171 7.53 -8.84 -24.82
N CYS A 172 8.07 -7.87 -24.10
CA CYS A 172 9.52 -7.67 -24.03
C CYS A 172 10.06 -8.31 -22.74
N THR A 173 11.22 -8.95 -22.83
CA THR A 173 11.92 -9.58 -21.70
C THR A 173 13.35 -9.09 -21.63
N SER A 174 13.61 -8.13 -20.75
CA SER A 174 14.91 -7.45 -20.64
C SER A 174 15.65 -7.96 -19.41
N VAL A 175 16.60 -8.86 -19.64
CA VAL A 175 17.40 -9.49 -18.57
C VAL A 175 18.63 -8.62 -18.26
N ASN A 176 19.02 -8.51 -16.99
CA ASN A 176 20.31 -7.95 -16.53
C ASN A 176 20.70 -6.59 -17.12
N GLU A 177 21.71 -6.55 -18.01
CA GLU A 177 22.19 -5.34 -18.66
C GLU A 177 21.30 -4.85 -19.82
N CYS A 178 20.27 -5.62 -20.19
CA CYS A 178 19.27 -5.22 -21.18
C CYS A 178 18.38 -4.11 -20.59
N ILE A 179 18.49 -2.91 -21.15
CA ILE A 179 17.77 -1.69 -20.77
C ILE A 179 16.27 -1.84 -21.06
N CYS A 180 15.90 -2.21 -22.28
CA CYS A 180 14.51 -2.38 -22.70
C CYS A 180 14.43 -3.16 -24.02
N HIS A 181 13.20 -3.52 -24.39
CA HIS A 181 12.84 -4.15 -25.67
C HIS A 181 13.60 -5.45 -26.00
N GLY A 182 14.09 -6.16 -24.98
CA GLY A 182 14.68 -7.48 -25.18
C GLY A 182 13.67 -8.42 -25.85
N ILE A 183 14.05 -9.01 -26.98
CA ILE A 183 13.19 -9.94 -27.72
C ILE A 183 13.22 -11.31 -27.01
N PRO A 184 12.06 -11.86 -26.61
CA PRO A 184 11.97 -13.24 -26.11
C PRO A 184 12.59 -14.26 -27.08
N ASP A 185 13.47 -15.10 -26.55
CA ASP A 185 14.28 -16.06 -27.30
C ASP A 185 14.56 -17.35 -26.49
N SER A 186 15.38 -18.23 -27.04
CA SER A 186 15.71 -19.52 -26.43
C SER A 186 16.69 -19.42 -25.25
N ARG A 187 17.05 -18.23 -24.75
CA ARG A 187 17.95 -18.09 -23.60
C ARG A 187 17.22 -18.56 -22.33
N PRO A 188 17.73 -19.58 -21.62
CA PRO A 188 17.22 -19.91 -20.30
C PRO A 188 17.65 -18.83 -19.30
N LEU A 189 16.77 -18.49 -18.37
CA LEU A 189 17.12 -17.65 -17.23
C LEU A 189 18.08 -18.41 -16.31
N GLU A 190 19.10 -17.71 -15.83
CA GLU A 190 20.09 -18.25 -14.90
C GLU A 190 19.73 -17.82 -13.47
N ASP A 191 20.18 -18.61 -12.50
CA ASP A 191 20.10 -18.22 -11.09
C ASP A 191 20.89 -16.92 -10.88
N GLY A 192 20.25 -15.94 -10.25
CA GLY A 192 20.76 -14.58 -10.08
C GLY A 192 20.42 -13.59 -11.18
N ASP A 193 19.70 -13.99 -12.23
CA ASP A 193 19.15 -13.06 -13.22
C ASP A 193 18.10 -12.12 -12.62
N ILE A 194 18.14 -10.86 -13.04
CA ILE A 194 16.97 -9.97 -12.97
C ILE A 194 16.36 -9.88 -14.35
N ILE A 195 15.03 -9.93 -14.44
CA ILE A 195 14.31 -9.84 -15.71
C ILE A 195 13.17 -8.84 -15.60
N ASN A 196 13.24 -7.75 -16.37
CA ASN A 196 12.08 -6.92 -16.64
C ASN A 196 11.18 -7.62 -17.68
N ILE A 197 9.91 -7.79 -17.32
CA ILE A 197 8.87 -8.23 -18.24
C ILE A 197 7.95 -7.03 -18.49
N ASP A 198 7.80 -6.67 -19.75
CA ASP A 198 7.04 -5.50 -20.19
C ASP A 198 5.82 -5.93 -21.00
N VAL A 199 4.65 -5.76 -20.40
CA VAL A 199 3.37 -6.28 -20.87
C VAL A 199 2.50 -5.15 -21.38
N THR A 200 2.18 -5.24 -22.67
CA THR A 200 1.25 -4.33 -23.32
C THR A 200 0.14 -5.07 -24.05
N VAL A 201 -1.11 -4.68 -23.79
CA VAL A 201 -2.31 -5.32 -24.35
C VAL A 201 -3.18 -4.30 -25.06
N TYR A 202 -3.91 -4.73 -26.09
CA TYR A 202 -4.91 -3.94 -26.79
C TYR A 202 -6.28 -4.61 -26.63
N LEU A 203 -7.13 -3.98 -25.84
CA LEU A 203 -8.46 -4.47 -25.48
C LEU A 203 -9.48 -3.34 -25.66
N ASN A 204 -10.65 -3.67 -26.23
CA ASN A 204 -11.75 -2.72 -26.44
C ASN A 204 -11.35 -1.44 -27.20
N GLY A 205 -10.32 -1.49 -28.04
CA GLY A 205 -9.82 -0.35 -28.80
C GLY A 205 -8.74 0.48 -28.08
N TYR A 206 -8.26 0.06 -26.91
CA TYR A 206 -7.33 0.81 -26.07
C TYR A 206 -6.14 -0.04 -25.61
N HIS A 207 -4.97 0.59 -25.55
CA HIS A 207 -3.74 -0.01 -25.05
C HIS A 207 -3.62 0.13 -23.53
N GLY A 208 -3.21 -0.94 -22.86
CA GLY A 208 -2.71 -0.94 -21.48
C GLY A 208 -1.24 -1.32 -21.47
N ASP A 209 -0.46 -0.69 -20.61
CA ASP A 209 1.00 -0.82 -20.56
C ASP A 209 1.50 -0.82 -19.11
N THR A 210 2.30 -1.81 -18.77
CA THR A 210 2.94 -1.95 -17.47
C THR A 210 4.10 -2.95 -17.55
N SER A 211 5.16 -2.69 -16.79
CA SER A 211 6.30 -3.60 -16.66
C SER A 211 6.73 -3.77 -15.21
N ALA A 212 7.47 -4.83 -14.92
CA ALA A 212 8.11 -5.06 -13.63
C ALA A 212 9.36 -5.94 -13.80
N THR A 213 10.37 -5.72 -12.97
CA THR A 213 11.54 -6.59 -12.81
C THR A 213 11.31 -7.65 -11.74
N PHE A 214 11.55 -8.89 -12.13
CA PHE A 214 11.47 -10.06 -11.28
C PHE A 214 12.86 -10.63 -11.02
N PHE A 215 13.01 -11.26 -9.86
CA PHE A 215 14.23 -11.97 -9.47
C PHE A 215 14.13 -13.44 -9.91
N CYS A 216 15.12 -13.91 -10.67
CA CYS A 216 15.24 -15.30 -11.08
C CYS A 216 16.18 -16.03 -10.12
N GLY A 217 15.60 -16.78 -9.18
CA GLY A 217 16.35 -17.46 -8.15
C GLY A 217 17.01 -16.48 -7.18
N ASP A 218 18.30 -16.68 -6.88
CA ASP A 218 19.02 -15.83 -5.94
C ASP A 218 19.88 -14.75 -6.62
N VAL A 219 19.43 -13.50 -6.57
CA VAL A 219 20.00 -12.27 -7.17
C VAL A 219 20.83 -11.46 -6.17
N ASP A 220 21.95 -10.87 -6.56
CA ASP A 220 22.84 -10.14 -5.64
C ASP A 220 22.17 -8.91 -4.97
N GLU A 221 22.67 -8.48 -3.80
CA GLU A 221 22.12 -7.33 -3.05
C GLU A 221 22.13 -6.03 -3.89
N GLU A 222 23.13 -5.84 -4.76
CA GLU A 222 23.25 -4.64 -5.59
C GLU A 222 22.10 -4.51 -6.59
N ALA A 223 21.78 -5.60 -7.30
CA ALA A 223 20.66 -5.71 -8.21
C ALA A 223 19.31 -5.57 -7.50
N ARG A 224 19.18 -6.13 -6.29
CA ARG A 224 17.96 -6.01 -5.48
C ARG A 224 17.73 -4.58 -5.02
N ASN A 225 18.78 -3.89 -4.58
CA ASN A 225 18.70 -2.49 -4.21
C ASN A 225 18.39 -1.61 -5.43
N LEU A 226 18.96 -1.91 -6.60
CA LEU A 226 18.68 -1.21 -7.85
C LEU A 226 17.20 -1.32 -8.25
N VAL A 227 16.62 -2.53 -8.20
CA VAL A 227 15.19 -2.79 -8.44
C VAL A 227 14.33 -2.01 -7.44
N LYS A 228 14.65 -2.10 -6.14
CA LYS A 228 13.95 -1.36 -5.08
C LYS A 228 13.98 0.15 -5.30
N VAL A 229 15.14 0.76 -5.55
CA VAL A 229 15.27 2.21 -5.76
C VAL A 229 14.53 2.65 -7.02
N THR A 230 14.50 1.81 -8.06
CA THR A 230 13.71 2.12 -9.26
C THR A 230 12.22 2.18 -8.96
N LYS A 231 11.70 1.30 -8.08
CA LYS A 231 10.33 1.40 -7.54
C LYS A 231 10.07 2.70 -6.83
N GLU A 232 10.96 3.05 -5.92
CA GLU A 232 10.84 4.26 -5.12
C GLU A 232 10.84 5.51 -6.00
N CYS A 233 11.68 5.53 -7.05
CA CYS A 233 11.68 6.57 -8.07
C CYS A 233 10.33 6.70 -8.76
N LEU A 234 9.76 5.59 -9.25
CA LEU A 234 8.45 5.61 -9.89
C LEU A 234 7.35 6.06 -8.93
N ASP A 235 7.29 5.47 -7.73
CA ASP A 235 6.23 5.77 -6.77
C ASP A 235 6.23 7.25 -6.35
N LYS A 236 7.42 7.84 -6.20
CA LYS A 236 7.58 9.28 -5.97
C LYS A 236 7.20 10.12 -7.19
N ALA A 237 7.49 9.65 -8.40
CA ALA A 237 7.11 10.34 -9.62
C ALA A 237 5.59 10.36 -9.83
N ILE A 238 4.91 9.24 -9.59
CA ILE A 238 3.45 9.19 -9.72
C ILE A 238 2.81 10.06 -8.61
N SER A 239 3.40 10.18 -7.41
CA SER A 239 2.72 10.84 -6.26
C SER A 239 2.58 12.35 -6.40
N ILE A 240 3.38 12.93 -7.30
CA ILE A 240 3.28 14.34 -7.65
C ILE A 240 2.31 14.59 -8.81
N CYS A 241 1.80 13.53 -9.48
CA CYS A 241 0.96 13.66 -10.66
C CYS A 241 -0.45 14.11 -10.28
N ARG A 242 -0.86 15.27 -10.80
CA ARG A 242 -2.22 15.83 -10.67
C ARG A 242 -2.42 16.91 -11.74
N PRO A 243 -3.68 17.26 -12.09
CA PRO A 243 -3.94 18.33 -13.05
C PRO A 243 -3.18 19.61 -12.70
N GLY A 244 -2.56 20.22 -13.70
CA GLY A 244 -1.77 21.45 -13.59
C GLY A 244 -0.30 21.23 -13.21
N VAL A 245 0.14 20.03 -12.79
CA VAL A 245 1.56 19.76 -12.53
C VAL A 245 2.33 19.64 -13.86
N GLU A 246 3.55 20.19 -13.89
CA GLU A 246 4.41 20.13 -15.07
C GLU A 246 5.08 18.76 -15.21
N PHE A 247 5.13 18.20 -16.43
CA PHE A 247 5.75 16.90 -16.70
C PHE A 247 7.22 16.84 -16.29
N LYS A 248 7.98 17.93 -16.46
CA LYS A 248 9.40 18.00 -16.04
C LYS A 248 9.64 17.70 -14.55
N LYS A 249 8.62 17.84 -13.69
CA LYS A 249 8.73 17.47 -12.27
C LYS A 249 8.89 15.96 -12.08
N ILE A 250 8.37 15.13 -12.98
CA ILE A 250 8.57 13.66 -12.96
C ILE A 250 10.07 13.37 -13.06
N GLY A 251 10.72 13.86 -14.12
CA GLY A 251 12.14 13.61 -14.32
C GLY A 251 13.04 14.21 -13.25
N LYS A 252 12.65 15.35 -12.67
CA LYS A 252 13.34 15.91 -11.49
C LYS A 252 13.23 14.99 -10.27
N THR A 253 12.03 14.52 -9.94
CA THR A 253 11.78 13.68 -8.77
C THR A 253 12.51 12.34 -8.86
N ILE A 254 12.49 11.70 -10.03
CA ILE A 254 13.19 10.42 -10.28
C ILE A 254 14.69 10.61 -10.11
N HIS A 255 15.26 11.57 -10.84
CA HIS A 255 16.71 11.80 -10.84
C HIS A 255 17.23 12.26 -9.47
N ASP A 256 16.49 13.11 -8.75
CA ASP A 256 16.84 13.53 -7.38
C ASP A 256 16.85 12.35 -6.39
N HIS A 257 16.03 11.32 -6.61
CA HIS A 257 16.04 10.12 -5.77
C HIS A 257 17.15 9.17 -6.18
N ALA A 258 17.31 8.90 -7.48
CA ALA A 258 18.38 8.05 -8.02
C ALA A 258 19.79 8.53 -7.62
N ASP A 259 20.03 9.85 -7.63
CA ASP A 259 21.32 10.46 -7.23
C ASP A 259 21.75 10.08 -5.81
N LYS A 260 20.81 9.90 -4.89
CA LYS A 260 21.11 9.54 -3.49
C LYS A 260 21.76 8.16 -3.38
N PHE A 261 21.50 7.31 -4.36
CA PHE A 261 22.05 5.96 -4.49
C PHE A 261 23.13 5.87 -5.57
N ARG A 262 23.51 7.01 -6.17
CA ARG A 262 24.50 7.12 -7.25
C ARG A 262 24.14 6.30 -8.50
N TYR A 263 22.84 6.08 -8.74
CA TYR A 263 22.38 5.39 -9.94
C TYR A 263 22.20 6.35 -11.12
N GLY A 264 22.53 5.86 -12.31
CA GLY A 264 22.29 6.56 -13.56
C GLY A 264 20.80 6.48 -13.97
N VAL A 265 20.31 7.54 -14.62
CA VAL A 265 18.97 7.55 -15.23
C VAL A 265 19.13 7.53 -16.75
N VAL A 266 18.62 6.49 -17.40
CA VAL A 266 18.65 6.35 -18.87
C VAL A 266 17.87 7.52 -19.51
N ARG A 267 18.44 8.10 -20.58
CA ARG A 267 17.90 9.31 -21.23
C ARG A 267 17.29 9.05 -22.60
N GLN A 268 17.62 7.91 -23.20
CA GLN A 268 17.27 7.51 -24.56
C GLN A 268 15.83 7.01 -24.66
N PHE A 269 15.26 6.52 -23.54
CA PHE A 269 13.90 6.01 -23.43
C PHE A 269 13.09 6.81 -22.42
N VAL A 270 11.81 6.96 -22.70
CA VAL A 270 10.92 7.98 -22.16
C VAL A 270 9.54 7.39 -21.99
N GLY A 271 8.78 7.89 -21.02
CA GLY A 271 7.34 7.62 -20.97
C GLY A 271 6.62 8.35 -22.08
N HIS A 272 5.36 7.97 -22.32
CA HIS A 272 4.56 8.49 -23.43
C HIS A 272 3.08 8.54 -23.07
N GLY A 273 2.31 9.35 -23.78
CA GLY A 273 0.85 9.22 -23.81
C GLY A 273 0.44 7.84 -24.31
N ILE A 274 -0.63 7.30 -23.74
CA ILE A 274 -1.15 5.98 -24.11
C ILE A 274 -2.66 5.97 -24.08
N GLY A 275 -3.29 5.33 -25.06
CA GLY A 275 -4.74 5.18 -25.08
C GLY A 275 -5.22 4.43 -26.30
N ARG A 276 -5.95 5.10 -27.18
CA ARG A 276 -6.35 4.53 -28.48
C ARG A 276 -5.13 4.28 -29.38
N VAL A 277 -4.10 5.11 -29.19
CA VAL A 277 -2.79 4.97 -29.79
C VAL A 277 -1.82 4.39 -28.75
N PHE A 278 -0.92 3.52 -29.21
CA PHE A 278 0.07 2.89 -28.34
C PHE A 278 1.07 3.93 -27.77
N HIS A 279 1.65 4.78 -28.63
CA HIS A 279 2.56 5.85 -28.23
C HIS A 279 2.06 7.21 -28.75
N ALA A 280 1.75 8.14 -27.84
CA ALA A 280 1.26 9.49 -28.12
C ALA A 280 1.97 10.55 -27.26
N ASP A 281 1.72 11.83 -27.52
CA ASP A 281 2.11 12.89 -26.59
C ASP A 281 1.41 12.71 -25.22
N PRO A 282 2.03 13.12 -24.11
CA PRO A 282 3.30 13.81 -24.01
C PRO A 282 4.46 12.83 -23.91
N VAL A 283 5.63 13.26 -24.36
CA VAL A 283 6.90 12.60 -24.00
C VAL A 283 7.22 12.92 -22.54
N VAL A 284 7.44 11.88 -21.73
CA VAL A 284 7.72 12.01 -20.29
C VAL A 284 9.17 11.61 -20.02
N LEU A 285 10.02 12.62 -19.80
CA LEU A 285 11.43 12.42 -19.50
C LEU A 285 11.64 12.02 -18.03
N HIS A 286 12.44 10.97 -17.78
CA HIS A 286 12.73 10.46 -16.44
C HIS A 286 13.92 11.15 -15.74
N PHE A 287 14.60 12.08 -16.41
CA PHE A 287 15.73 12.84 -15.88
C PHE A 287 15.40 14.34 -15.77
N ARG A 288 16.15 15.09 -14.94
CA ARG A 288 16.04 16.56 -14.84
C ARG A 288 16.10 17.21 -16.22
N ASN A 289 15.08 17.99 -16.54
CA ASN A 289 14.93 18.67 -17.83
C ASN A 289 14.14 19.98 -17.66
N ASN A 290 14.04 20.76 -18.73
CA ASN A 290 13.32 22.02 -18.76
C ASN A 290 12.12 22.00 -19.72
N ASP A 291 11.64 20.81 -20.11
CA ASP A 291 10.56 20.67 -21.08
C ASP A 291 9.24 21.21 -20.51
N GLY A 292 8.45 21.83 -21.39
CA GLY A 292 7.15 22.39 -21.06
C GLY A 292 6.05 21.32 -20.98
N GLY A 293 4.83 21.77 -20.74
CA GLY A 293 3.64 20.92 -20.69
C GLY A 293 3.17 20.64 -19.27
N ARG A 294 1.84 20.53 -19.12
CA ARG A 294 1.17 20.29 -17.84
C ARG A 294 0.17 19.16 -17.99
N MET A 295 0.06 18.36 -16.94
CA MET A 295 -0.92 17.28 -16.83
C MET A 295 -2.33 17.86 -16.84
N VAL A 296 -3.24 17.22 -17.57
CA VAL A 296 -4.66 17.58 -17.57
C VAL A 296 -5.53 16.42 -17.08
N LEU A 297 -6.75 16.74 -16.64
CA LEU A 297 -7.68 15.72 -16.17
C LEU A 297 -8.01 14.72 -17.29
N ASN A 298 -8.17 13.45 -16.94
CA ASN A 298 -8.44 12.32 -17.84
C ASN A 298 -7.36 12.03 -18.88
N GLN A 299 -6.18 12.65 -18.76
CA GLN A 299 -5.02 12.30 -19.57
C GLN A 299 -4.42 10.99 -19.09
N THR A 300 -4.05 10.10 -20.02
CA THR A 300 -3.35 8.84 -19.73
C THR A 300 -1.97 8.82 -20.37
N PHE A 301 -0.96 8.46 -19.59
CA PHE A 301 0.44 8.40 -19.99
C PHE A 301 1.21 7.42 -19.10
N THR A 302 2.38 6.98 -19.54
CA THR A 302 3.30 6.10 -18.82
C THR A 302 4.40 6.88 -18.11
N ILE A 303 4.90 6.31 -17.01
CA ILE A 303 6.16 6.70 -16.36
C ILE A 303 6.93 5.41 -16.17
N GLU A 304 8.08 5.28 -16.82
CA GLU A 304 8.82 4.03 -16.99
C GLU A 304 10.33 4.25 -16.78
N PRO A 305 10.77 4.63 -15.56
CA PRO A 305 12.16 4.92 -15.30
C PRO A 305 13.02 3.67 -15.42
N MET A 306 14.14 3.81 -16.14
CA MET A 306 15.19 2.82 -16.27
C MET A 306 16.44 3.33 -15.55
N LEU A 307 16.86 2.64 -14.48
CA LEU A 307 18.04 3.00 -13.70
C LEU A 307 19.20 2.04 -13.94
N THR A 308 20.41 2.57 -14.02
CA THR A 308 21.66 1.81 -14.20
C THR A 308 22.56 1.92 -12.97
N ILE A 309 23.26 0.84 -12.62
CA ILE A 309 24.35 0.91 -11.63
C ILE A 309 25.53 1.68 -12.21
N GLY A 310 25.90 1.36 -13.45
CA GLY A 310 27.02 1.97 -14.14
C GLY A 310 26.58 3.05 -15.13
N SER A 311 27.17 3.00 -16.32
CA SER A 311 26.98 3.97 -17.39
C SER A 311 25.57 3.94 -17.96
N ILE A 312 25.01 5.14 -18.19
CA ILE A 312 23.75 5.33 -18.94
C ILE A 312 23.93 5.18 -20.48
N ASN A 313 25.15 4.92 -20.95
CA ASN A 313 25.42 4.75 -22.37
C ASN A 313 24.90 3.38 -22.83
N SER A 314 24.20 3.35 -23.96
CA SER A 314 23.56 2.16 -24.48
C SER A 314 24.11 1.72 -25.83
N VAL A 315 23.95 0.44 -26.14
CA VAL A 315 24.21 -0.16 -27.45
C VAL A 315 22.95 -0.92 -27.88
N MET A 316 22.50 -0.69 -29.11
CA MET A 316 21.42 -1.46 -29.73
C MET A 316 22.00 -2.66 -30.46
N TRP A 317 21.39 -3.83 -30.29
CA TRP A 317 21.76 -5.04 -31.03
C TRP A 317 21.33 -4.95 -32.50
N ASP A 318 21.90 -5.83 -33.33
CA ASP A 318 21.61 -5.92 -34.77
C ASP A 318 20.14 -6.29 -35.08
N ASP A 319 19.38 -6.72 -34.06
CA ASP A 319 17.93 -6.96 -34.15
C ASP A 319 17.09 -5.67 -34.24
N ASN A 320 17.71 -4.50 -34.03
CA ASN A 320 17.11 -3.15 -34.01
C ASN A 320 16.13 -2.88 -32.86
N TRP A 321 16.08 -3.75 -31.84
CA TRP A 321 15.18 -3.62 -30.70
C TRP A 321 15.91 -3.70 -29.38
N THR A 322 16.67 -4.77 -29.15
CA THR A 322 17.30 -5.06 -27.87
C THR A 322 18.35 -4.00 -27.58
N VAL A 323 18.20 -3.29 -26.46
CA VAL A 323 19.14 -2.24 -26.07
C VAL A 323 19.78 -2.61 -24.75
N VAL A 324 21.11 -2.63 -24.70
CA VAL A 324 21.90 -3.04 -23.53
C VAL A 324 22.81 -1.90 -23.04
N THR A 325 23.20 -1.92 -21.76
CA THR A 325 24.22 -0.98 -21.24
C THR A 325 25.57 -1.29 -21.87
N LYS A 326 26.32 -0.23 -22.21
CA LYS A 326 27.63 -0.36 -22.89
C LYS A 326 28.65 -1.08 -22.00
N ASP A 327 28.60 -0.84 -20.69
CA ASP A 327 29.52 -1.42 -19.72
C ASP A 327 29.09 -2.79 -19.19
N GLY A 328 27.88 -3.26 -19.51
CA GLY A 328 27.35 -4.54 -19.03
C GLY A 328 26.87 -4.50 -17.57
N SER A 329 26.72 -3.31 -17.00
CA SER A 329 26.15 -3.13 -15.66
C SER A 329 24.65 -3.44 -15.63
N LEU A 330 24.16 -3.91 -14.47
CA LEU A 330 22.77 -4.32 -14.28
C LEU A 330 21.81 -3.12 -14.31
N LEU A 331 20.58 -3.42 -14.72
CA LEU A 331 19.47 -2.48 -14.80
C LEU A 331 18.32 -2.89 -13.87
N GLY A 332 17.86 -1.97 -13.03
CA GLY A 332 16.67 -2.18 -12.21
C GLY A 332 15.48 -1.50 -12.86
N VAL A 333 14.37 -2.22 -12.85
CA VAL A 333 13.01 -1.70 -13.01
C VAL A 333 12.16 -2.31 -11.87
N LEU A 334 10.91 -1.92 -11.72
CA LEU A 334 10.04 -2.08 -10.53
C LEU A 334 9.93 -3.52 -9.96
N PRO A 335 10.00 -3.75 -8.64
CA PRO A 335 9.57 -4.99 -7.97
C PRO A 335 8.04 -5.05 -7.80
N SER A 336 7.53 -6.26 -7.59
CA SER A 336 6.11 -6.51 -7.29
C SER A 336 5.72 -6.13 -5.85
N SER A 337 4.44 -5.83 -5.61
CA SER A 337 3.89 -5.49 -4.29
C SER A 337 3.54 -6.78 -3.52
N TYR A 338 4.41 -7.25 -2.64
CA TYR A 338 4.27 -8.61 -2.08
C TYR A 338 3.23 -8.78 -0.95
N GLY A 339 2.40 -9.80 -1.11
CA GLY A 339 1.40 -10.33 -0.18
C GLY A 339 0.11 -10.75 -0.89
N GLN A 340 -0.44 -11.94 -0.59
CA GLN A 340 -1.73 -12.36 -1.17
C GLN A 340 -2.92 -11.81 -0.36
N ARG A 341 -2.69 -11.52 0.92
CA ARG A 341 -3.73 -11.12 1.89
C ARG A 341 -3.38 -9.84 2.62
N ILE A 342 -4.41 -9.16 3.11
CA ILE A 342 -4.34 -7.98 3.98
C ILE A 342 -4.72 -8.40 5.40
N THR A 343 -3.81 -8.24 6.36
CA THR A 343 -4.03 -8.71 7.73
C THR A 343 -4.42 -7.56 8.67
N VAL A 344 -5.57 -7.69 9.34
CA VAL A 344 -6.13 -6.63 10.21
C VAL A 344 -6.43 -7.18 11.61
N LEU A 345 -5.94 -6.47 12.62
CA LEU A 345 -6.34 -6.67 14.02
C LEU A 345 -7.17 -5.47 14.49
N SER A 346 -8.32 -5.72 15.10
CA SER A 346 -9.18 -4.69 15.68
C SER A 346 -9.49 -4.99 17.15
N ILE A 347 -9.41 -3.98 18.01
CA ILE A 347 -9.62 -4.12 19.46
C ILE A 347 -10.63 -3.08 19.96
N ASP A 348 -11.71 -3.56 20.55
CA ASP A 348 -12.80 -2.70 21.03
C ASP A 348 -12.41 -1.85 22.26
N GLY A 349 -13.17 -0.77 22.45
CA GLY A 349 -13.18 -0.01 23.70
C GLY A 349 -13.92 -0.72 24.83
N GLY A 350 -13.52 -0.48 26.08
CA GLY A 350 -14.15 -1.10 27.26
C GLY A 350 -13.54 -0.83 28.63
N GLY A 351 -12.65 0.16 28.76
CA GLY A 351 -11.97 0.47 30.03
C GLY A 351 -11.20 -0.74 30.58
N ILE A 352 -11.36 -1.07 31.86
CA ILE A 352 -10.65 -2.21 32.49
C ILE A 352 -10.90 -3.55 31.80
N ARG A 353 -12.00 -3.68 31.05
CA ARG A 353 -12.34 -4.91 30.32
C ARG A 353 -11.40 -5.19 29.15
N GLY A 354 -10.50 -4.26 28.81
CA GLY A 354 -9.35 -4.50 27.93
C GLY A 354 -8.45 -5.67 28.38
N ILE A 355 -8.58 -6.13 29.64
CA ILE A 355 -7.96 -7.37 30.12
C ILE A 355 -8.43 -8.60 29.31
N ILE A 356 -9.70 -8.65 28.87
CA ILE A 356 -10.24 -9.77 28.10
C ILE A 356 -9.50 -9.94 26.76
N PRO A 357 -9.46 -8.92 25.87
CA PRO A 357 -8.70 -9.03 24.63
C PRO A 357 -7.19 -9.15 24.90
N ALA A 358 -6.64 -8.58 25.99
CA ALA A 358 -5.24 -8.78 26.35
C ALA A 358 -4.90 -10.26 26.60
N THR A 359 -5.76 -11.00 27.30
CA THR A 359 -5.60 -12.45 27.50
C THR A 359 -5.63 -13.20 26.16
N ILE A 360 -6.54 -12.83 25.26
CA ILE A 360 -6.65 -13.44 23.93
C ILE A 360 -5.41 -13.14 23.07
N LEU A 361 -4.92 -11.91 23.11
CA LEU A 361 -3.70 -11.49 22.39
C LEU A 361 -2.46 -12.20 22.94
N SER A 362 -2.39 -12.44 24.25
CA SER A 362 -1.33 -13.26 24.85
C SER A 362 -1.32 -14.67 24.26
N TYR A 363 -2.49 -15.28 24.04
CA TYR A 363 -2.59 -16.59 23.41
C TYR A 363 -2.19 -16.56 21.93
N LEU A 364 -2.68 -15.56 21.17
CA LEU A 364 -2.33 -15.39 19.76
C LEU A 364 -0.81 -15.22 19.57
N GLU A 365 -0.19 -14.35 20.36
CA GLU A 365 1.26 -14.13 20.27
C GLU A 365 2.06 -15.37 20.66
N LEU A 366 1.61 -16.12 21.69
CA LEU A 366 2.20 -17.41 22.03
C LEU A 366 2.16 -18.37 20.83
N LYS A 367 1.03 -18.47 20.12
CA LYS A 367 0.93 -19.33 18.93
C LYS A 367 1.80 -18.87 17.76
N LEU A 368 1.97 -17.56 17.57
CA LEU A 368 2.92 -17.04 16.60
C LEU A 368 4.36 -17.36 17.01
N GLN A 369 4.69 -17.29 18.30
CA GLN A 369 6.00 -17.65 18.84
C GLN A 369 6.30 -19.15 18.74
N GLU A 370 5.30 -20.02 18.94
CA GLU A 370 5.43 -21.46 18.70
C GLU A 370 5.73 -21.78 17.22
N LEU A 371 5.21 -20.97 16.29
CA LEU A 371 5.37 -21.19 14.84
C LEU A 371 6.66 -20.58 14.26
N ASP A 372 7.08 -19.42 14.75
CA ASP A 372 8.13 -18.59 14.13
C ASP A 372 9.23 -18.14 15.12
N GLY A 373 9.21 -18.65 16.34
CA GLY A 373 10.21 -18.41 17.38
C GLY A 373 9.86 -17.32 18.40
N GLU A 374 10.57 -17.31 19.52
CA GLU A 374 10.26 -16.47 20.71
C GLU A 374 10.27 -14.96 20.45
N ASN A 375 10.94 -14.52 19.38
CA ASN A 375 11.03 -13.12 18.98
C ASN A 375 9.81 -12.62 18.21
N ALA A 376 8.92 -13.50 17.77
CA ALA A 376 7.68 -13.13 17.08
C ALA A 376 6.81 -12.21 17.95
N ARG A 377 6.33 -11.11 17.36
CA ARG A 377 5.41 -10.17 18.00
C ARG A 377 4.22 -9.90 17.09
N ILE A 378 3.08 -9.58 17.68
CA ILE A 378 1.84 -9.32 16.92
C ILE A 378 2.03 -8.30 15.79
N ALA A 379 2.79 -7.21 16.03
CA ALA A 379 3.04 -6.18 15.02
C ALA A 379 3.78 -6.68 13.76
N ASP A 380 4.47 -7.82 13.81
CA ASP A 380 5.18 -8.40 12.66
C ASP A 380 4.22 -9.06 11.64
N TYR A 381 2.97 -9.32 12.04
CA TYR A 381 2.02 -10.13 11.26
C TYR A 381 0.82 -9.35 10.75
N PHE A 382 0.53 -8.18 11.33
CA PHE A 382 -0.63 -7.38 10.99
C PHE A 382 -0.25 -6.13 10.20
N ASP A 383 -0.84 -5.97 9.01
CA ASP A 383 -0.70 -4.78 8.17
C ASP A 383 -1.35 -3.54 8.80
N VAL A 384 -2.41 -3.76 9.58
CA VAL A 384 -3.17 -2.73 10.30
C VAL A 384 -3.56 -3.24 11.69
N ILE A 385 -3.28 -2.45 12.72
CA ILE A 385 -3.80 -2.65 14.08
C ILE A 385 -4.65 -1.46 14.49
N ALA A 386 -5.94 -1.69 14.71
CA ALA A 386 -6.92 -0.68 15.07
C ALA A 386 -7.40 -0.86 16.51
N GLY A 387 -7.65 0.25 17.20
CA GLY A 387 -8.10 0.19 18.58
C GLY A 387 -8.78 1.46 19.06
N THR A 388 -9.88 1.29 19.80
CA THR A 388 -10.63 2.39 20.40
C THR A 388 -10.49 2.37 21.91
N SER A 389 -10.33 3.54 22.55
CA SER A 389 -10.24 3.63 24.01
C SER A 389 -9.14 2.75 24.57
N THR A 390 -9.46 1.83 25.49
CA THR A 390 -8.53 0.82 25.98
C THR A 390 -7.89 -0.02 24.87
N GLY A 391 -8.60 -0.31 23.78
CA GLY A 391 -8.07 -0.98 22.60
C GLY A 391 -7.05 -0.11 21.86
N GLY A 392 -7.23 1.21 21.87
CA GLY A 392 -6.25 2.17 21.34
C GLY A 392 -4.98 2.23 22.19
N LEU A 393 -5.11 2.11 23.53
CA LEU A 393 -3.96 1.96 24.43
C LEU A 393 -3.20 0.66 24.13
N ILE A 394 -3.90 -0.45 23.95
CA ILE A 394 -3.30 -1.75 23.60
C ILE A 394 -2.62 -1.68 22.23
N THR A 395 -3.26 -1.03 21.25
CA THR A 395 -2.67 -0.79 19.92
C THR A 395 -1.33 -0.08 20.07
N ALA A 396 -1.28 1.04 20.81
CA ALA A 396 -0.03 1.75 21.02
C ALA A 396 1.03 0.90 21.75
N MET A 397 0.65 0.09 22.74
CA MET A 397 1.56 -0.83 23.42
C MET A 397 2.20 -1.85 22.47
N LEU A 398 1.43 -2.35 21.50
CA LEU A 398 1.86 -3.36 20.53
C LEU A 398 2.63 -2.78 19.34
N THR A 399 2.48 -1.49 19.02
CA THR A 399 3.05 -0.91 17.78
C THR A 399 4.10 0.16 18.01
N THR A 400 4.24 0.68 19.24
CA THR A 400 5.26 1.67 19.52
C THR A 400 6.62 0.97 19.62
N PRO A 401 7.65 1.39 18.84
CA PRO A 401 8.98 0.80 18.91
C PRO A 401 9.62 1.10 20.26
N ASP A 402 10.44 0.20 20.79
CA ASP A 402 11.38 0.42 21.88
C ASP A 402 12.72 0.96 21.33
N GLU A 403 13.78 0.95 22.13
CA GLU A 403 15.12 1.40 21.70
C GLU A 403 15.73 0.47 20.63
N ASN A 404 15.26 -0.77 20.52
CA ASN A 404 15.72 -1.78 19.56
C ASN A 404 14.79 -1.89 18.33
N GLY A 405 13.80 -1.00 18.19
CA GLY A 405 12.83 -1.08 17.10
C GLY A 405 11.86 -2.27 17.21
N ARG A 406 11.63 -2.81 18.42
CA ARG A 406 10.63 -3.85 18.70
C ARG A 406 9.44 -3.29 19.49
N PRO A 407 8.27 -3.93 19.48
CA PRO A 407 7.13 -3.48 20.28
C PRO A 407 7.48 -3.30 21.77
N LEU A 408 7.02 -2.19 22.37
CA LEU A 408 7.19 -1.88 23.80
C LEU A 408 6.68 -3.00 24.74
N TYR A 409 5.64 -3.72 24.34
CA TYR A 409 5.02 -4.78 25.13
C TYR A 409 4.78 -6.04 24.29
N MET A 410 4.94 -7.19 24.92
CA MET A 410 4.41 -8.46 24.43
C MET A 410 2.93 -8.60 24.79
N GLY A 411 2.20 -9.45 24.06
CA GLY A 411 0.82 -9.81 24.36
C GLY A 411 0.62 -10.22 25.83
N LYS A 412 1.56 -11.02 26.37
CA LYS A 412 1.55 -11.48 27.77
C LYS A 412 1.75 -10.39 28.82
N ASP A 413 2.32 -9.25 28.45
CA ASP A 413 2.64 -8.16 29.38
C ASP A 413 1.46 -7.21 29.60
N ILE A 414 0.50 -7.21 28.67
CA ILE A 414 -0.63 -6.27 28.66
C ILE A 414 -1.54 -6.52 29.88
N ALA A 415 -2.06 -7.73 30.10
CA ALA A 415 -2.94 -8.00 31.23
C ALA A 415 -2.28 -7.67 32.61
N PRO A 416 -1.02 -8.04 32.87
CA PRO A 416 -0.26 -7.58 34.03
C PRO A 416 -0.17 -6.06 34.16
N PHE A 417 0.02 -5.33 33.05
CA PHE A 417 0.02 -3.87 33.06
C PHE A 417 -1.31 -3.32 33.58
N TYR A 418 -2.45 -3.83 33.08
CA TYR A 418 -3.78 -3.43 33.55
C TYR A 418 -3.97 -3.75 35.04
N LEU A 419 -3.62 -4.97 35.47
CA LEU A 419 -3.72 -5.39 36.88
C LEU A 419 -2.95 -4.45 37.83
N LYS A 420 -1.79 -3.94 37.38
CA LYS A 420 -0.96 -3.01 38.15
C LYS A 420 -1.48 -1.57 38.14
N HIS A 421 -1.92 -1.08 37.00
CA HIS A 421 -2.17 0.35 36.81
C HIS A 421 -3.66 0.75 36.95
N CYS A 422 -4.61 -0.13 36.64
CA CYS A 422 -6.04 0.18 36.72
C CYS A 422 -6.53 0.64 38.09
N PRO A 423 -6.06 0.10 39.24
CA PRO A 423 -6.47 0.60 40.55
C PRO A 423 -6.10 2.08 40.78
N ASN A 424 -5.07 2.58 40.11
CA ASN A 424 -4.63 3.98 40.20
C ASN A 424 -5.27 4.86 39.13
N ILE A 425 -5.65 4.28 37.99
CA ILE A 425 -6.43 4.96 36.94
C ILE A 425 -7.87 5.18 37.39
N PHE A 426 -8.47 4.16 38.03
CA PHE A 426 -9.82 4.14 38.55
C PHE A 426 -9.81 3.96 40.09
N PRO A 427 -9.27 4.95 40.83
CA PRO A 427 -9.16 4.85 42.28
C PRO A 427 -10.54 4.72 42.93
N ARG A 428 -10.61 3.91 43.99
CA ARG A 428 -11.81 3.85 44.82
C ARG A 428 -12.02 5.21 45.48
N SER A 429 -13.23 5.74 45.32
CA SER A 429 -13.63 6.94 46.04
C SER A 429 -14.02 6.57 47.48
N ASN A 430 -13.43 7.25 48.46
CA ASN A 430 -13.77 7.14 49.89
C ASN A 430 -15.01 7.98 50.28
N TYR A 431 -15.61 8.70 49.34
CA TYR A 431 -16.77 9.55 49.60
C TYR A 431 -18.08 8.74 49.69
N ARG A 432 -18.99 9.12 50.60
CA ARG A 432 -20.34 8.53 50.70
C ARG A 432 -21.04 8.53 49.34
N ARG A 433 -21.76 7.44 49.02
CA ARG A 433 -22.47 7.20 47.73
C ARG A 433 -23.36 8.36 47.28
N MET A 434 -23.92 9.13 48.22
CA MET A 434 -24.76 10.30 47.96
C MET A 434 -23.96 11.53 47.50
N ILE A 435 -22.78 11.78 48.07
CA ILE A 435 -21.88 12.88 47.67
C ILE A 435 -21.31 12.60 46.27
N MET A 436 -20.97 11.34 45.98
CA MET A 436 -20.49 10.95 44.65
C MET A 436 -21.51 11.22 43.54
N LYS A 437 -22.82 11.02 43.80
CA LYS A 437 -23.88 11.34 42.83
C LYS A 437 -23.91 12.82 42.45
N ILE A 438 -23.65 13.71 43.40
CA ILE A 438 -23.63 15.17 43.15
C ILE A 438 -22.35 15.55 42.41
N ILE A 439 -21.20 14.98 42.78
CA ILE A 439 -19.93 15.28 42.12
C ILE A 439 -19.93 14.83 40.65
N THR A 440 -20.46 13.64 40.33
CA THR A 440 -20.55 13.14 38.95
C THR A 440 -21.51 13.93 38.06
N LEU A 441 -22.39 14.75 38.64
CA LEU A 441 -23.27 15.66 37.89
C LEU A 441 -22.55 16.95 37.45
N ILE A 442 -21.47 17.32 38.13
CA ILE A 442 -20.77 18.60 37.94
C ILE A 442 -19.38 18.39 37.31
N ARG A 443 -18.75 17.24 37.52
CA ARG A 443 -17.39 16.93 37.08
C ARG A 443 -17.23 15.46 36.65
N PRO A 444 -16.23 15.14 35.81
CA PRO A 444 -15.88 13.75 35.49
C PRO A 444 -15.58 12.94 36.76
N LYS A 445 -15.92 11.65 36.73
CA LYS A 445 -15.72 10.71 37.84
C LYS A 445 -14.25 10.60 38.27
N TYR A 446 -13.33 10.77 37.32
CA TYR A 446 -11.89 10.70 37.52
C TYR A 446 -11.20 11.92 36.90
N ASN A 447 -10.11 12.38 37.51
CA ASN A 447 -9.36 13.55 37.01
C ASN A 447 -8.41 13.23 35.83
N GLY A 448 -8.17 11.95 35.54
CA GLY A 448 -7.29 11.48 34.47
C GLY A 448 -5.79 11.74 34.68
N LYS A 449 -5.34 12.35 35.79
CA LYS A 449 -3.93 12.73 35.99
C LYS A 449 -3.00 11.52 35.97
N TYR A 450 -3.38 10.43 36.65
CA TYR A 450 -2.57 9.21 36.67
C TYR A 450 -2.50 8.55 35.29
N LEU A 451 -3.66 8.45 34.61
CA LEU A 451 -3.76 7.92 33.24
C LEU A 451 -2.82 8.67 32.29
N ARG A 452 -2.87 10.01 32.30
CA ARG A 452 -1.98 10.87 31.51
C ARG A 452 -0.52 10.62 31.85
N LYS A 453 -0.17 10.62 33.14
CA LYS A 453 1.21 10.38 33.61
C LYS A 453 1.75 9.04 33.12
N ILE A 454 0.97 7.96 33.22
CA ILE A 454 1.45 6.64 32.79
C ILE A 454 1.55 6.54 31.26
N ILE A 455 0.58 7.09 30.51
CA ILE A 455 0.63 7.12 29.04
C ILE A 455 1.86 7.89 28.56
N CYS A 456 2.09 9.11 29.07
CA CYS A 456 3.28 9.90 28.71
C CYS A 456 4.58 9.21 29.11
N LYS A 457 4.61 8.51 30.26
CA LYS A 457 5.78 7.73 30.69
C LYS A 457 6.09 6.58 29.74
N VAL A 458 5.06 5.86 29.30
CA VAL A 458 5.21 4.66 28.46
C VAL A 458 5.55 5.02 27.02
N LEU A 459 4.86 6.00 26.44
CA LEU A 459 4.99 6.33 25.02
C LEU A 459 6.05 7.41 24.74
N GLY A 460 6.46 8.16 25.77
CA GLY A 460 7.45 9.23 25.65
C GLY A 460 7.01 10.29 24.64
N ASN A 461 7.96 10.68 23.79
CA ASN A 461 7.78 11.70 22.74
C ASN A 461 7.48 11.09 21.36
N ARG A 462 7.15 9.79 21.30
CA ARG A 462 6.92 9.11 20.02
C ARG A 462 5.64 9.60 19.35
N ARG A 463 5.70 9.76 18.04
CA ARG A 463 4.64 10.22 17.16
C ARG A 463 4.01 9.08 16.39
N LEU A 464 2.86 9.38 15.80
CA LEU A 464 2.06 8.42 15.05
C LEU A 464 2.82 7.78 13.90
N HIS A 465 3.64 8.52 13.16
CA HIS A 465 4.42 7.96 12.04
C HIS A 465 5.51 6.97 12.46
N GLU A 466 5.91 6.96 13.74
CA GLU A 466 6.98 6.09 14.25
C GLU A 466 6.48 4.68 14.61
N THR A 467 5.18 4.39 14.49
CA THR A 467 4.65 3.06 14.81
C THR A 467 5.14 2.00 13.82
N LEU A 468 5.43 0.80 14.34
CA LEU A 468 6.01 -0.34 13.61
C LEU A 468 5.13 -0.89 12.49
N THR A 469 3.81 -0.72 12.60
CA THR A 469 2.83 -1.07 11.57
C THR A 469 1.77 0.03 11.48
N ARG A 470 0.86 -0.05 10.52
CA ARG A 470 -0.21 0.93 10.40
C ARG A 470 -1.16 0.83 11.59
N VAL A 471 -1.53 1.97 12.13
CA VAL A 471 -2.53 2.03 13.21
C VAL A 471 -3.74 2.85 12.82
N VAL A 472 -4.88 2.56 13.44
CA VAL A 472 -6.13 3.32 13.34
C VAL A 472 -6.72 3.50 14.74
N ILE A 473 -6.72 4.73 15.25
CA ILE A 473 -7.19 5.06 16.60
C ILE A 473 -8.24 6.18 16.48
N PRO A 474 -9.54 5.87 16.60
CA PRO A 474 -10.58 6.88 16.52
C PRO A 474 -10.69 7.70 17.81
N THR A 475 -11.15 8.94 17.64
CA THR A 475 -11.53 9.90 18.69
C THR A 475 -12.75 10.68 18.20
N PHE A 476 -13.37 11.47 19.06
CA PHE A 476 -14.45 12.38 18.66
C PHE A 476 -14.09 13.83 19.04
N ASP A 477 -14.11 14.74 18.06
CA ASP A 477 -13.85 16.15 18.31
C ASP A 477 -15.12 16.89 18.69
N ILE A 478 -15.20 17.38 19.93
CA ILE A 478 -16.38 18.04 20.48
C ILE A 478 -16.53 19.50 20.03
N LYS A 479 -15.47 20.11 19.49
CA LYS A 479 -15.53 21.47 18.93
C LYS A 479 -16.05 21.44 17.50
N LEU A 480 -15.67 20.42 16.73
CA LEU A 480 -16.12 20.20 15.36
C LEU A 480 -17.35 19.29 15.24
N LEU A 481 -17.74 18.62 16.34
CA LEU A 481 -18.84 17.66 16.41
C LEU A 481 -18.73 16.52 15.37
N GLN A 482 -17.52 16.02 15.16
CA GLN A 482 -17.24 14.95 14.19
C GLN A 482 -16.17 13.97 14.69
N PRO A 483 -16.17 12.72 14.19
CA PRO A 483 -15.08 11.78 14.44
C PRO A 483 -13.75 12.34 13.91
N THR A 484 -12.71 12.23 14.72
CA THR A 484 -11.32 12.46 14.29
C THR A 484 -10.57 11.16 14.43
N VAL A 485 -10.17 10.58 13.29
CA VAL A 485 -9.39 9.34 13.27
C VAL A 485 -7.90 9.70 13.15
N PHE A 486 -7.09 9.12 14.02
CA PHE A 486 -5.65 9.16 13.91
C PHE A 486 -5.20 7.85 13.28
N SER A 487 -4.67 7.93 12.06
CA SER A 487 -4.07 6.78 11.40
C SER A 487 -2.75 7.14 10.74
N THR A 488 -1.86 6.16 10.62
CA THR A 488 -0.53 6.38 10.03
C THR A 488 -0.59 6.80 8.57
N PHE A 489 -1.64 6.40 7.84
CA PHE A 489 -1.82 6.80 6.45
C PHE A 489 -2.48 8.17 6.33
N GLU A 490 -3.47 8.52 7.18
CA GLU A 490 -4.00 9.90 7.17
C GLU A 490 -2.94 10.92 7.63
N ALA A 491 -2.02 10.54 8.52
CA ALA A 491 -0.90 11.40 8.93
C ALA A 491 0.12 11.68 7.80
N LYS A 492 0.18 10.82 6.77
CA LYS A 492 1.01 11.06 5.57
C LYS A 492 0.38 12.13 4.66
N ILE A 493 -0.95 12.20 4.64
CA ILE A 493 -1.71 13.15 3.82
C ILE A 493 -1.84 14.49 4.55
N ASP A 494 -2.11 14.42 5.85
CA ASP A 494 -2.36 15.55 6.73
C ASP A 494 -1.40 15.50 7.91
N THR A 495 -0.27 16.22 7.78
CA THR A 495 0.81 16.24 8.79
C THR A 495 0.33 16.73 10.16
N SER A 496 -0.77 17.48 10.23
CA SER A 496 -1.35 17.89 11.50
C SER A 496 -1.95 16.72 12.29
N LYS A 497 -2.22 15.58 11.65
CA LYS A 497 -2.62 14.34 12.32
C LYS A 497 -1.44 13.50 12.81
N ASP A 498 -0.19 13.84 12.48
CA ASP A 498 1.00 13.21 13.05
C ASP A 498 1.28 13.71 14.49
N ALA A 499 0.33 13.43 15.39
CA ALA A 499 0.40 13.84 16.79
C ALA A 499 1.26 12.90 17.63
N LEU A 500 1.58 13.31 18.86
CA LEU A 500 2.18 12.41 19.85
C LEU A 500 1.23 11.24 20.12
N LEU A 501 1.77 10.02 20.15
CA LEU A 501 0.98 8.83 20.49
C LEU A 501 0.37 8.94 21.89
N SER A 502 1.05 9.62 22.81
CA SER A 502 0.53 9.92 24.13
C SER A 502 -0.72 10.80 24.07
N ASP A 503 -0.74 11.82 23.22
CA ASP A 503 -1.90 12.70 23.03
C ASP A 503 -3.10 11.96 22.43
N ILE A 504 -2.83 11.12 21.43
CA ILE A 504 -3.85 10.28 20.78
C ILE A 504 -4.42 9.27 21.80
N CYS A 505 -3.57 8.60 22.57
CA CYS A 505 -3.97 7.60 23.58
C CYS A 505 -4.78 8.21 24.72
N ILE A 506 -4.39 9.40 25.20
CA ILE A 506 -5.18 10.14 26.18
C ILE A 506 -6.55 10.49 25.59
N SER A 507 -6.59 10.98 24.34
CA SER A 507 -7.84 11.38 23.68
C SER A 507 -8.80 10.21 23.51
N THR A 508 -8.34 9.11 22.91
CA THR A 508 -9.20 7.95 22.62
C THR A 508 -9.74 7.31 23.89
N SER A 509 -9.10 7.47 25.04
CA SER A 509 -9.53 6.94 26.35
C SER A 509 -10.24 7.96 27.25
N SER A 510 -10.49 9.19 26.77
CA SER A 510 -11.14 10.26 27.54
C SER A 510 -12.67 10.15 27.49
N ALA A 511 -13.22 9.09 28.09
CA ALA A 511 -14.66 8.80 28.03
C ALA A 511 -15.49 9.88 28.75
N PRO A 512 -16.53 10.46 28.11
CA PRO A 512 -17.41 11.43 28.76
C PRO A 512 -17.97 10.90 30.06
N THR A 513 -18.13 11.77 31.06
CA THR A 513 -18.51 11.45 32.45
C THR A 513 -17.45 10.69 33.26
N TYR A 514 -16.50 10.00 32.63
CA TYR A 514 -15.40 9.29 33.31
C TYR A 514 -14.15 10.16 33.43
N PHE A 515 -13.67 10.71 32.32
CA PHE A 515 -12.45 11.51 32.24
C PHE A 515 -12.71 12.87 31.59
N PRO A 516 -11.87 13.89 31.87
CA PRO A 516 -11.96 15.18 31.19
C PRO A 516 -11.58 15.04 29.72
N ALA A 517 -12.28 15.77 28.84
CA ALA A 517 -11.87 15.96 27.45
C ALA A 517 -10.42 16.45 27.37
N TYR A 518 -9.75 16.13 26.27
CA TYR A 518 -8.35 16.48 26.07
C TYR A 518 -8.16 17.47 24.93
N ARG A 519 -7.22 18.39 25.15
CA ARG A 519 -6.83 19.39 24.16
C ARG A 519 -5.33 19.37 23.99
N PHE A 520 -4.91 19.36 22.74
CA PHE A 520 -3.52 19.58 22.35
C PHE A 520 -3.47 20.30 21.00
N LYS A 521 -2.27 20.68 20.59
CA LYS A 521 -2.01 21.36 19.33
C LYS A 521 -0.99 20.59 18.50
N THR A 522 -1.16 20.62 17.20
CA THR A 522 -0.15 20.19 16.23
C THR A 522 0.08 21.29 15.20
N LYS A 523 0.99 21.02 14.27
CA LYS A 523 1.30 21.89 13.14
C LYS A 523 0.87 21.21 11.85
N ASP A 524 0.22 21.94 10.96
CA ASP A 524 -0.02 21.48 9.58
C ASP A 524 1.23 21.65 8.70
N SER A 525 1.09 21.32 7.40
CA SER A 525 2.17 21.39 6.42
C SER A 525 2.64 22.81 6.12
N GLU A 526 1.83 23.81 6.45
CA GLU A 526 2.11 25.24 6.30
C GLU A 526 2.65 25.86 7.61
N GLY A 527 2.72 25.06 8.69
CA GLY A 527 3.19 25.49 10.01
C GLY A 527 2.12 26.19 10.86
N ASN A 528 0.85 26.18 10.42
CA ASN A 528 -0.26 26.73 11.19
C ASN A 528 -0.62 25.80 12.37
N ASP A 529 -1.11 26.39 13.45
CA ASP A 529 -1.62 25.63 14.59
C ASP A 529 -2.94 24.95 14.24
N ARG A 530 -3.01 23.63 14.41
CA ARG A 530 -4.27 22.90 14.49
C ARG A 530 -4.55 22.50 15.93
N GLU A 531 -5.70 22.90 16.44
CA GLU A 531 -6.17 22.49 17.77
C GLU A 531 -7.09 21.27 17.67
N PHE A 532 -6.92 20.33 18.58
CA PHE A 532 -7.81 19.18 18.74
C PHE A 532 -8.53 19.27 20.08
N HIS A 533 -9.84 18.99 20.09
CA HIS A 533 -10.67 19.02 21.28
C HIS A 533 -11.40 17.69 21.43
N LEU A 534 -10.73 16.69 21.98
CA LEU A 534 -11.09 15.29 21.78
C LEU A 534 -11.65 14.63 23.03
N VAL A 535 -12.58 13.71 22.81
CA VAL A 535 -13.07 12.72 23.76
C VAL A 535 -12.94 11.31 23.16
N ASP A 536 -13.29 10.31 23.96
CA ASP A 536 -13.17 8.89 23.63
C ASP A 536 -13.79 8.53 22.27
N GLY A 537 -13.06 7.71 21.51
CA GLY A 537 -13.49 7.26 20.19
C GLY A 537 -14.68 6.32 20.22
N GLY A 538 -15.03 5.74 21.37
CA GLY A 538 -16.17 4.83 21.56
C GLY A 538 -17.52 5.49 21.28
N ILE A 539 -17.59 6.82 21.33
CA ILE A 539 -18.78 7.59 20.90
C ILE A 539 -18.99 7.45 19.39
N ALA A 540 -17.90 7.37 18.61
CA ALA A 540 -17.94 7.30 17.16
C ALA A 540 -17.86 5.86 16.63
N ALA A 541 -16.92 5.06 17.16
CA ALA A 541 -16.61 3.73 16.68
C ALA A 541 -15.99 2.88 17.81
N ASN A 542 -16.82 2.30 18.68
CA ASN A 542 -16.33 1.44 19.75
C ASN A 542 -15.66 0.16 19.23
N ASN A 543 -16.22 -0.43 18.17
CA ASN A 543 -15.56 -1.48 17.39
C ASN A 543 -14.96 -0.83 16.13
N PRO A 544 -13.63 -0.63 16.05
CA PRO A 544 -13.01 0.05 14.92
C PRO A 544 -12.77 -0.88 13.72
N ALA A 545 -13.28 -2.13 13.71
CA ALA A 545 -12.99 -3.10 12.65
C ALA A 545 -13.34 -2.58 11.26
N LEU A 546 -14.54 -2.01 11.09
CA LEU A 546 -14.95 -1.44 9.80
C LEU A 546 -14.14 -0.20 9.42
N LEU A 547 -13.69 0.61 10.40
CA LEU A 547 -12.77 1.73 10.14
C LEU A 547 -11.40 1.24 9.68
N ALA A 548 -10.94 0.10 10.19
CA ALA A 548 -9.71 -0.55 9.74
C ALA A 548 -9.82 -1.13 8.31
N LEU A 549 -11.06 -1.32 7.83
CA LEU A 549 -11.37 -1.70 6.44
C LEU A 549 -11.61 -0.53 5.51
N LYS A 550 -11.64 0.72 6.02
CA LYS A 550 -11.50 1.89 5.15
C LYS A 550 -10.35 1.54 4.22
N PRO A 551 -10.53 1.65 2.88
CA PRO A 551 -9.42 1.47 1.98
C PRO A 551 -8.27 2.24 2.61
N THR A 552 -7.14 1.58 2.79
CA THR A 552 -5.87 2.27 3.00
C THR A 552 -5.66 3.11 1.75
N GLY A 553 -6.46 4.18 1.61
CA GLY A 553 -6.46 5.16 0.57
C GLY A 553 -5.16 5.86 0.82
N THR A 554 -4.20 5.50 -0.02
CA THR A 554 -2.76 5.49 0.21
C THR A 554 -2.23 4.35 1.07
N ALA A 555 -1.53 3.50 0.35
CA ALA A 555 -0.34 2.81 0.80
C ALA A 555 -0.51 1.52 1.60
N PHE A 556 -0.75 0.38 0.91
CA PHE A 556 0.26 -0.69 0.95
C PHE A 556 1.59 -0.13 0.46
N PRO A 557 2.77 -0.61 0.86
CA PRO A 557 4.00 -0.12 0.23
C PRO A 557 3.86 -0.36 -1.29
N GLY A 558 3.66 0.71 -2.09
CA GLY A 558 3.59 0.65 -3.55
C GLY A 558 2.32 1.10 -4.31
N ASP A 559 1.24 1.66 -3.71
CA ASP A 559 0.02 2.06 -4.47
C ASP A 559 -0.44 3.53 -4.26
N GLN A 560 -0.84 4.19 -5.36
CA GLN A 560 -1.24 5.60 -5.50
C GLN A 560 -2.74 5.87 -5.23
N GLU A 561 -3.01 7.09 -4.74
CA GLU A 561 -4.30 7.63 -4.32
C GLU A 561 -5.18 8.02 -5.53
N GLY A 562 -6.22 7.24 -5.83
CA GLY A 562 -7.16 7.53 -6.92
C GLY A 562 -8.03 6.36 -7.38
N SER A 563 -7.74 5.14 -6.94
CA SER A 563 -8.45 3.92 -7.32
C SER A 563 -9.56 3.55 -6.32
N LEU A 564 -10.51 4.47 -6.07
CA LEU A 564 -11.73 4.11 -5.31
C LEU A 564 -12.50 2.92 -5.94
N GLY A 565 -12.24 2.63 -7.23
CA GLY A 565 -12.78 1.52 -8.02
C GLY A 565 -11.97 0.21 -8.01
N ARG A 566 -10.82 0.10 -7.31
CA ARG A 566 -10.26 -1.19 -6.85
C ARG A 566 -11.01 -1.62 -5.58
N ALA A 567 -12.33 -1.46 -5.62
CA ALA A 567 -13.23 -1.51 -4.48
C ALA A 567 -13.08 -2.85 -3.75
N LEU A 568 -12.45 -2.79 -2.58
CA LEU A 568 -12.59 -3.72 -1.46
C LEU A 568 -12.81 -5.18 -1.88
N ASN A 569 -11.79 -5.84 -2.45
CA ASN A 569 -11.85 -7.31 -2.55
C ASN A 569 -11.69 -7.91 -1.14
N TYR A 570 -12.81 -7.97 -0.41
CA TYR A 570 -12.86 -8.46 0.96
C TYR A 570 -12.41 -9.92 1.08
N GLU A 571 -12.37 -10.68 -0.02
CA GLU A 571 -11.82 -12.04 -0.07
C GLU A 571 -10.35 -12.09 0.38
N ASN A 572 -9.60 -11.01 0.15
CA ASN A 572 -8.18 -10.92 0.48
C ASN A 572 -7.92 -10.46 1.93
N TYR A 573 -8.94 -10.05 2.68
CA TYR A 573 -8.76 -9.60 4.06
C TYR A 573 -8.76 -10.78 5.01
N LEU A 574 -7.86 -10.77 5.99
CA LEU A 574 -7.83 -11.68 7.13
C LEU A 574 -7.94 -10.85 8.41
N ILE A 575 -9.05 -10.98 9.13
CA ILE A 575 -9.43 -10.05 10.19
C ILE A 575 -9.66 -10.77 11.51
N ILE A 576 -8.98 -10.31 12.55
CA ILE A 576 -9.30 -10.65 13.95
C ILE A 576 -9.87 -9.41 14.62
N SER A 577 -11.12 -9.50 15.10
CA SER A 577 -11.78 -8.44 15.86
C SER A 577 -12.08 -8.92 17.28
N LEU A 578 -11.55 -8.23 18.27
CA LEU A 578 -11.61 -8.61 19.68
C LEU A 578 -12.48 -7.64 20.48
N GLY A 579 -13.57 -8.16 21.03
CA GLY A 579 -14.45 -7.44 21.91
C GLY A 579 -13.98 -7.42 23.36
N THR A 580 -14.45 -6.44 24.14
CA THR A 580 -14.24 -6.37 25.59
C THR A 580 -15.41 -6.94 26.40
N GLY A 581 -16.31 -7.66 25.72
CA GLY A 581 -17.59 -8.13 26.23
C GLY A 581 -18.65 -7.04 26.39
N THR A 582 -19.90 -7.45 26.50
CA THR A 582 -21.06 -6.59 26.77
C THR A 582 -21.98 -7.25 27.80
N SER A 583 -22.95 -6.48 28.28
CA SER A 583 -23.98 -6.94 29.23
C SER A 583 -25.37 -6.95 28.60
N LYS A 584 -25.46 -7.20 27.29
CA LYS A 584 -26.73 -7.20 26.56
C LYS A 584 -27.77 -8.13 27.18
N MET A 585 -27.32 -9.28 27.69
CA MET A 585 -28.21 -10.26 28.32
C MET A 585 -28.75 -9.85 29.71
N GLU A 586 -28.17 -8.83 30.37
CA GLU A 586 -28.69 -8.32 31.65
C GLU A 586 -30.03 -7.57 31.49
N LYS A 587 -30.40 -7.16 30.26
CA LYS A 587 -31.62 -6.36 29.97
C LYS A 587 -31.79 -5.18 30.93
N LYS A 588 -30.69 -4.43 31.13
CA LYS A 588 -30.54 -3.37 32.15
C LYS A 588 -31.67 -2.34 32.17
N TYR A 589 -32.25 -2.05 31.00
CA TYR A 589 -33.23 -0.98 30.83
C TYR A 589 -34.47 -1.52 30.10
N ASN A 590 -35.65 -0.97 30.40
CA ASN A 590 -36.87 -1.24 29.65
C ASN A 590 -37.68 0.05 29.44
N ALA A 591 -38.60 0.02 28.47
CA ALA A 591 -39.40 1.18 28.10
C ALA A 591 -40.22 1.74 29.27
N LYS A 592 -40.75 0.88 30.15
CA LYS A 592 -41.52 1.30 31.33
C LYS A 592 -40.67 2.07 32.34
N MET A 593 -39.39 1.70 32.48
CA MET A 593 -38.41 2.44 33.29
C MET A 593 -38.09 3.78 32.63
N ALA A 594 -37.72 3.75 31.34
CA ALA A 594 -37.27 4.92 30.59
C ALA A 594 -38.37 5.97 30.35
N ALA A 595 -39.64 5.57 30.30
CA ALA A 595 -40.79 6.47 30.17
C ALA A 595 -40.87 7.51 31.31
N LYS A 596 -40.25 7.22 32.45
CA LYS A 596 -40.19 8.13 33.61
C LYS A 596 -38.87 8.93 33.67
N TRP A 597 -38.01 8.82 32.67
CA TRP A 597 -36.69 9.46 32.68
C TRP A 597 -36.74 10.84 32.01
N GLY A 598 -36.32 11.86 32.76
CA GLY A 598 -35.83 13.11 32.19
C GLY A 598 -34.33 13.04 31.87
N ILE A 599 -33.70 14.18 31.60
CA ILE A 599 -32.27 14.30 31.26
C ILE A 599 -31.37 13.54 32.25
N LEU A 600 -31.63 13.69 33.56
CA LEU A 600 -30.85 13.03 34.61
C LEU A 600 -30.93 11.49 34.56
N GLY A 601 -32.09 10.95 34.19
CA GLY A 601 -32.29 9.50 34.06
C GLY A 601 -31.51 8.92 32.88
N TRP A 602 -31.43 9.65 31.77
CA TRP A 602 -30.66 9.25 30.60
C TRP A 602 -29.15 9.40 30.79
N LEU A 603 -28.71 10.39 31.57
CA LEU A 603 -27.29 10.62 31.83
C LEU A 603 -26.72 9.73 32.93
N TYR A 604 -27.50 9.37 33.96
CA TYR A 604 -27.01 8.58 35.08
C TYR A 604 -28.09 7.70 35.75
N ARG A 605 -27.91 6.38 35.68
CA ARG A 605 -28.74 5.39 36.37
C ARG A 605 -27.89 4.24 36.90
N GLU A 606 -28.08 3.93 38.18
CA GLU A 606 -27.48 2.76 38.86
C GLU A 606 -25.94 2.62 38.72
N GLY A 607 -25.24 3.73 38.48
CA GLY A 607 -23.78 3.74 38.31
C GLY A 607 -23.31 3.61 36.85
N SER A 608 -24.23 3.59 35.89
CA SER A 608 -23.99 3.60 34.44
C SER A 608 -24.62 4.84 33.79
N SER A 609 -24.27 5.10 32.53
CA SER A 609 -24.85 6.17 31.72
C SER A 609 -25.62 5.55 30.55
N PRO A 610 -26.96 5.42 30.65
CA PRO A 610 -27.77 4.76 29.62
C PRO A 610 -27.55 5.31 28.20
N LEU A 611 -27.35 6.62 28.07
CA LEU A 611 -27.09 7.25 26.79
C LEU A 611 -25.74 6.83 26.18
N VAL A 612 -24.67 6.82 26.99
CA VAL A 612 -23.34 6.37 26.53
C VAL A 612 -23.37 4.88 26.21
N ASP A 613 -24.04 4.07 27.04
CA ASP A 613 -24.22 2.63 26.81
C ASP A 613 -24.92 2.38 25.47
N ALA A 614 -25.98 3.14 25.17
CA ALA A 614 -26.74 3.02 23.93
C ALA A 614 -25.89 3.36 22.70
N PHE A 615 -25.19 4.49 22.67
CA PHE A 615 -24.35 4.87 21.53
C PHE A 615 -23.18 3.90 21.32
N THR A 616 -22.50 3.53 22.41
CA THR A 616 -21.34 2.63 22.34
C THR A 616 -21.75 1.23 21.87
N SER A 617 -22.88 0.72 22.37
CA SER A 617 -23.40 -0.61 21.96
C SER A 617 -23.93 -0.58 20.53
N ALA A 618 -24.72 0.44 20.16
CA ALA A 618 -25.25 0.57 18.80
C ALA A 618 -24.14 0.67 17.76
N GLY A 619 -23.08 1.45 18.04
CA GLY A 619 -21.93 1.56 17.15
C GLY A 619 -21.19 0.23 16.95
N ALA A 620 -20.99 -0.54 18.02
CA ALA A 620 -20.36 -1.86 17.94
C ALA A 620 -21.25 -2.87 17.17
N ASP A 621 -22.55 -2.88 17.44
CA ASP A 621 -23.51 -3.82 16.86
C ASP A 621 -23.69 -3.60 15.36
N MET A 622 -23.75 -2.34 14.92
CA MET A 622 -23.82 -2.02 13.50
C MET A 622 -22.56 -2.44 12.75
N VAL A 623 -21.38 -2.32 13.38
CA VAL A 623 -20.14 -2.82 12.79
C VAL A 623 -20.16 -4.34 12.69
N ASP A 624 -20.54 -5.04 13.74
CA ASP A 624 -20.64 -6.51 13.74
C ASP A 624 -21.64 -7.00 12.67
N LEU A 625 -22.76 -6.28 12.48
CA LEU A 625 -23.74 -6.53 11.42
C LEU A 625 -23.16 -6.32 10.02
N HIS A 626 -22.54 -5.16 9.76
CA HIS A 626 -21.95 -4.87 8.46
C HIS A 626 -20.84 -5.86 8.11
N MET A 627 -19.95 -6.17 9.06
CA MET A 627 -18.87 -7.14 8.88
C MET A 627 -19.42 -8.52 8.54
N SER A 628 -20.39 -9.00 9.31
CA SER A 628 -21.01 -10.31 9.07
C SER A 628 -21.70 -10.37 7.70
N LEU A 629 -22.42 -9.32 7.31
CA LEU A 629 -23.06 -9.23 5.99
C LEU A 629 -22.04 -9.23 4.85
N ILE A 630 -20.99 -8.41 4.94
CA ILE A 630 -19.95 -8.31 3.92
C ILE A 630 -19.32 -9.68 3.68
N PHE A 631 -18.77 -10.33 4.72
CA PHE A 631 -18.03 -11.58 4.56
C PHE A 631 -18.92 -12.78 4.21
N ARG A 632 -20.19 -12.77 4.66
CA ARG A 632 -21.18 -13.79 4.27
C ARG A 632 -21.63 -13.65 2.83
N SER A 633 -21.80 -12.42 2.34
CA SER A 633 -22.25 -12.17 0.95
C SER A 633 -21.27 -12.66 -0.11
N ILE A 634 -19.99 -12.82 0.24
CA ILE A 634 -18.91 -13.29 -0.64
C ILE A 634 -18.36 -14.67 -0.23
N ASN A 635 -19.07 -15.41 0.62
CA ASN A 635 -18.68 -16.76 1.08
C ASN A 635 -17.26 -16.84 1.71
N CYS A 636 -16.85 -15.79 2.44
CA CYS A 636 -15.54 -15.71 3.10
C CYS A 636 -15.67 -15.51 4.62
N GLU A 637 -16.71 -16.03 5.28
CA GLU A 637 -16.92 -15.80 6.72
C GLU A 637 -15.75 -16.30 7.59
N GLN A 638 -15.03 -17.32 7.12
CA GLN A 638 -13.86 -17.87 7.80
C GLN A 638 -12.66 -16.91 7.86
N ASN A 639 -12.66 -15.84 7.05
CA ASN A 639 -11.62 -14.81 7.05
C ASN A 639 -11.87 -13.71 8.10
N TYR A 640 -13.07 -13.64 8.68
CA TYR A 640 -13.41 -12.71 9.75
C TYR A 640 -13.68 -13.47 11.06
N LEU A 641 -12.80 -13.31 12.04
CA LEU A 641 -12.95 -13.89 13.38
C LEU A 641 -13.31 -12.79 14.38
N ARG A 642 -14.52 -12.86 14.93
CA ARG A 642 -14.99 -11.99 16.01
C ARG A 642 -15.06 -12.78 17.31
N ILE A 643 -14.30 -12.36 18.32
CA ILE A 643 -14.32 -12.95 19.67
C ILE A 643 -14.94 -11.95 20.63
N GLN A 644 -16.13 -12.26 21.15
CA GLN A 644 -16.94 -11.37 21.97
C GLN A 644 -17.73 -12.17 23.03
N ASP A 645 -18.00 -11.55 24.19
CA ASP A 645 -18.90 -12.12 25.21
C ASP A 645 -20.03 -11.17 25.59
N ASP A 646 -21.26 -11.46 25.18
CA ASP A 646 -22.42 -10.63 25.47
C ASP A 646 -23.09 -10.91 26.83
N ARG A 647 -22.51 -11.80 27.63
CA ARG A 647 -23.09 -12.33 28.88
C ARG A 647 -22.42 -11.80 30.14
N LEU A 648 -21.62 -10.74 30.04
CA LEU A 648 -20.98 -10.15 31.22
C LEU A 648 -22.04 -9.67 32.20
N SER A 649 -21.81 -9.95 33.48
CA SER A 649 -22.71 -9.52 34.55
C SER A 649 -21.99 -9.05 35.81
N GLY A 650 -22.71 -8.31 36.65
CA GLY A 650 -22.22 -7.85 37.95
C GLY A 650 -21.03 -6.89 37.83
N ASP A 651 -19.91 -7.18 38.52
CA ASP A 651 -18.73 -6.33 38.46
C ASP A 651 -17.99 -6.42 37.12
N ALA A 652 -18.10 -7.55 36.42
CA ALA A 652 -17.41 -7.79 35.14
C ALA A 652 -18.01 -6.96 34.00
N SER A 653 -19.28 -6.56 34.09
CA SER A 653 -19.91 -5.67 33.11
C SER A 653 -19.49 -4.20 33.26
N SER A 654 -18.81 -3.84 34.36
CA SER A 654 -18.34 -2.47 34.61
C SER A 654 -17.03 -2.16 33.88
N THR A 655 -16.93 -0.98 33.31
CA THR A 655 -15.74 -0.50 32.57
C THR A 655 -14.65 0.12 33.45
N ASP A 656 -14.92 0.32 34.74
CA ASP A 656 -14.06 1.08 35.67
C ASP A 656 -13.91 0.47 37.08
N LYS A 657 -14.53 -0.68 37.38
CA LYS A 657 -14.39 -1.37 38.68
C LYS A 657 -13.07 -2.14 38.78
N ALA A 658 -11.96 -1.43 39.00
CA ALA A 658 -10.61 -1.97 39.10
C ALA A 658 -10.30 -2.67 40.45
N THR A 659 -11.17 -3.55 40.93
CA THR A 659 -10.89 -4.36 42.12
C THR A 659 -10.04 -5.57 41.74
N GLN A 660 -9.14 -6.03 42.63
CA GLN A 660 -8.29 -7.18 42.32
C GLN A 660 -9.12 -8.44 41.99
N LYS A 661 -10.25 -8.65 42.69
CA LYS A 661 -11.20 -9.73 42.40
C LYS A 661 -11.78 -9.61 40.99
N ASN A 662 -12.25 -8.42 40.61
CA ASN A 662 -12.87 -8.21 39.30
C ASN A 662 -11.85 -8.34 38.16
N MET A 663 -10.65 -7.78 38.32
CA MET A 663 -9.63 -7.86 37.28
C MET A 663 -9.13 -9.29 37.07
N LYS A 664 -9.00 -10.10 38.14
CA LYS A 664 -8.72 -11.54 38.01
C LYS A 664 -9.85 -12.28 37.29
N ASN A 665 -11.10 -12.00 37.65
CA ASN A 665 -12.27 -12.56 36.96
C ASN A 665 -12.30 -12.17 35.46
N LEU A 666 -11.87 -10.97 35.08
CA LEU A 666 -11.74 -10.58 33.67
C LEU A 666 -10.67 -11.40 32.92
N VAL A 667 -9.56 -11.77 33.58
CA VAL A 667 -8.58 -12.72 33.01
C VAL A 667 -9.23 -14.08 32.79
N GLU A 668 -9.90 -14.62 33.81
CA GLU A 668 -10.61 -15.92 33.74
C GLU A 668 -11.73 -15.92 32.67
N ILE A 669 -12.38 -14.78 32.44
CA ILE A 669 -13.35 -14.63 31.34
C ILE A 669 -12.64 -14.72 29.98
N GLY A 670 -11.49 -14.06 29.81
CA GLY A 670 -10.67 -14.18 28.61
C GLY A 670 -10.22 -15.62 28.34
N GLU A 671 -9.75 -16.32 29.37
CA GLU A 671 -9.35 -17.74 29.27
C GLU A 671 -10.53 -18.65 28.90
N ARG A 672 -11.70 -18.44 29.53
CA ARG A 672 -12.93 -19.18 29.18
C ARG A 672 -13.41 -18.88 27.76
N LEU A 673 -13.24 -17.65 27.27
CA LEU A 673 -13.62 -17.28 25.91
C LEU A 673 -12.82 -18.06 24.87
N LEU A 674 -11.53 -18.34 25.12
CA LEU A 674 -10.72 -19.21 24.26
C LEU A 674 -11.34 -20.60 24.13
N GLN A 675 -11.90 -21.15 25.21
CA GLN A 675 -12.54 -22.48 25.22
C GLN A 675 -13.96 -22.49 24.64
N LYS A 676 -14.62 -21.34 24.49
CA LYS A 676 -15.96 -21.27 23.91
C LYS A 676 -15.92 -21.56 22.40
N PRO A 677 -17.00 -22.13 21.83
CA PRO A 677 -17.13 -22.27 20.39
C PRO A 677 -17.05 -20.90 19.70
N VAL A 678 -16.49 -20.88 18.49
CA VAL A 678 -16.59 -19.73 17.59
C VAL A 678 -18.06 -19.35 17.46
N SER A 679 -18.35 -18.05 17.51
CA SER A 679 -19.72 -17.55 17.39
C SER A 679 -19.88 -16.77 16.09
N ARG A 680 -21.05 -16.90 15.46
CA ARG A 680 -21.43 -16.17 14.25
C ARG A 680 -22.64 -15.30 14.55
N MET A 681 -22.69 -14.12 13.94
CA MET A 681 -23.83 -13.23 14.14
C MET A 681 -25.05 -13.79 13.40
N ASN A 682 -26.13 -13.98 14.15
CA ASN A 682 -27.43 -14.20 13.56
C ASN A 682 -27.95 -12.87 13.03
N LEU A 683 -28.17 -12.78 11.72
CA LEU A 683 -28.53 -11.53 11.02
C LEU A 683 -29.93 -11.03 11.39
N ASP A 684 -30.81 -11.91 11.86
CA ASP A 684 -32.18 -11.55 12.25
C ASP A 684 -32.24 -11.06 13.70
N SER A 685 -31.51 -11.70 14.61
CA SER A 685 -31.53 -11.36 16.03
C SER A 685 -30.46 -10.35 16.45
N GLY A 686 -29.39 -10.19 15.65
CA GLY A 686 -28.24 -9.34 15.99
C GLY A 686 -27.37 -9.90 17.12
N ILE A 687 -27.56 -11.16 17.48
CA ILE A 687 -26.86 -11.84 18.59
C ILE A 687 -25.84 -12.82 18.01
N PHE A 688 -24.68 -12.91 18.65
CA PHE A 688 -23.69 -13.94 18.34
C PHE A 688 -24.10 -15.30 18.93
N GLU A 689 -24.28 -16.27 18.05
CA GLU A 689 -24.68 -17.64 18.39
C GLU A 689 -23.50 -18.61 18.16
N PRO A 690 -23.31 -19.62 19.04
CA PRO A 690 -22.31 -20.65 18.84
C PRO A 690 -22.42 -21.33 17.47
N PHE A 691 -21.30 -21.48 16.79
CA PHE A 691 -21.18 -22.15 15.50
C PHE A 691 -20.19 -23.31 15.62
N GLU A 692 -20.68 -24.47 16.07
CA GLU A 692 -19.84 -25.61 16.46
C GLU A 692 -18.96 -26.18 15.34
N LYS A 693 -19.33 -25.94 14.06
CA LYS A 693 -18.56 -26.42 12.90
C LYS A 693 -17.15 -25.83 12.79
N GLU A 694 -16.89 -24.69 13.43
CA GLU A 694 -15.57 -24.03 13.40
C GLU A 694 -14.73 -24.27 14.67
N GLY A 695 -15.19 -25.16 15.57
CA GLY A 695 -14.51 -25.47 16.81
C GLY A 695 -14.52 -24.31 17.81
N THR A 696 -13.53 -24.30 18.68
CA THR A 696 -13.32 -23.30 19.74
C THR A 696 -12.62 -22.03 19.21
N ASN A 697 -12.78 -20.91 19.92
CA ASN A 697 -12.03 -19.70 19.61
C ASN A 697 -10.51 -19.92 19.67
N GLN A 698 -10.05 -20.82 20.54
CA GLN A 698 -8.66 -21.23 20.64
C GLN A 698 -8.15 -21.90 19.36
N GLU A 699 -8.92 -22.84 18.80
CA GLU A 699 -8.60 -23.53 17.55
C GLU A 699 -8.65 -22.56 16.37
N ALA A 700 -9.65 -21.68 16.33
CA ALA A 700 -9.75 -20.63 15.32
C ALA A 700 -8.57 -19.66 15.37
N LEU A 701 -8.15 -19.20 16.56
CA LEU A 701 -6.96 -18.35 16.72
C LEU A 701 -5.69 -19.08 16.30
N SER A 702 -5.56 -20.38 16.60
CA SER A 702 -4.43 -21.19 16.14
C SER A 702 -4.41 -21.31 14.61
N ARG A 703 -5.58 -21.46 13.97
CA ARG A 703 -5.71 -21.42 12.50
C ARG A 703 -5.30 -20.05 11.94
N PHE A 704 -5.77 -18.96 12.53
CA PHE A 704 -5.37 -17.61 12.12
C PHE A 704 -3.87 -17.38 12.32
N ALA A 705 -3.26 -17.84 13.41
CA ALA A 705 -1.82 -17.75 13.65
C ALA A 705 -1.02 -18.46 12.54
N LYS A 706 -1.49 -19.63 12.08
CA LYS A 706 -0.89 -20.33 10.93
C LYS A 706 -1.00 -19.50 9.65
N LEU A 707 -2.19 -18.99 9.31
CA LEU A 707 -2.39 -18.16 8.12
C LEU A 707 -1.53 -16.89 8.14
N LEU A 708 -1.40 -16.26 9.32
CA LEU A 708 -0.53 -15.10 9.53
C LEU A 708 0.95 -15.45 9.36
N SER A 709 1.38 -16.58 9.93
CA SER A 709 2.75 -17.10 9.77
C SER A 709 3.06 -17.46 8.32
N GLU A 710 2.15 -18.11 7.62
CA GLU A 710 2.27 -18.44 6.20
C GLU A 710 2.36 -17.18 5.35
N GLU A 711 1.46 -16.20 5.52
CA GLU A 711 1.51 -14.93 4.80
C GLU A 711 2.81 -14.16 5.10
N ARG A 712 3.25 -14.14 6.37
CA ARG A 712 4.52 -13.54 6.77
C ARG A 712 5.69 -14.27 6.12
N LYS A 713 5.73 -15.60 6.12
CA LYS A 713 6.76 -16.42 5.47
C LYS A 713 6.75 -16.28 3.96
N LEU A 714 5.60 -16.09 3.32
CA LEU A 714 5.53 -15.79 1.89
C LEU A 714 6.19 -14.45 1.60
N ARG A 715 5.88 -13.42 2.39
CA ARG A 715 6.53 -12.10 2.29
C ARG A 715 8.02 -12.17 2.64
N TRP A 716 8.39 -12.89 3.70
CA TRP A 716 9.78 -13.05 4.14
C TRP A 716 10.58 -13.94 3.22
N ALA A 717 10.06 -15.01 2.64
CA ALA A 717 10.75 -15.81 1.64
C ALA A 717 11.01 -14.97 0.39
N GLU A 718 10.12 -14.02 0.09
CA GLU A 718 10.41 -13.05 -0.94
C GLU A 718 11.46 -12.02 -0.51
N ILE A 719 11.39 -11.53 0.74
CA ILE A 719 12.37 -10.59 1.30
C ILE A 719 13.74 -11.27 1.54
N GLU A 720 13.80 -12.57 1.83
CA GLU A 720 14.99 -13.38 2.11
C GLU A 720 15.59 -13.92 0.84
N LYS A 721 14.77 -14.25 -0.18
CA LYS A 721 15.26 -14.17 -1.54
C LYS A 721 15.92 -12.80 -1.66
N GLN A 722 15.23 -11.70 -1.35
CA GLN A 722 15.81 -10.35 -1.39
C GLN A 722 17.03 -10.03 -0.48
N LEU A 723 17.46 -10.89 0.44
CA LEU A 723 18.52 -10.57 1.42
C LEU A 723 19.58 -11.67 1.59
N GLY A 724 19.30 -12.92 1.20
CA GLY A 724 20.16 -14.10 1.37
C GLY A 724 21.33 -14.19 0.39
N ASN A 725 21.54 -13.14 -0.40
CA ASN A 725 22.61 -13.05 -1.38
C ASN A 725 23.69 -12.03 -0.96
N ASN A 726 24.15 -12.19 0.29
CA ASN A 726 25.28 -11.48 0.87
C ASN A 726 26.40 -12.45 1.27
#